data_AF-A0A8C2LVK6-F1
#
_entry.id   AF-A0A8C2LVK6-F1
#
_cell.length_a   1.000
_cell.length_b   1.000
_cell.length_c   1.000
_cell.angle_alpha   90.00
_cell.angle_beta   90.00
_cell.angle_gamma   90.00
#
_symmetry.space_group_name_H-M   'P 1'
#
loop_
_entity.id
_entity.type
_entity.pdbx_description
1 polymer ?
#
loop_
_entity_poly.entity_id
_entity_poly.type
_entity_poly.pdbx_seq_one_letter_code
_entity_poly.pdbx_strand_id
1 'polypeptide(L)'
;MRALRAVAVTLAVMGTGIFFPFILRSREALWGKTLKSHVISVVEASQLMVDNAVYNTMKRNLKKREVLSPVQLLSFSKLPESTSGAISRAAEIMETSIQALKRKQSEFFTDTLSADLLGTIANLSGCLPFMLPPRCPDTCLANKYRLITGACNNRDHPRWGASNTALARWLPPVYEDGFSQPRGWNPDFLYHGFPLPPVREVTSHLIQVSNEAVTEDDQYSDFLTVWGQYIDHDIALTPQSTSTTAFWEGVDCQLTCENQNPCFPIQLPSNSSGTTACLPFYRSSAACGTGDQGVLFGNLSAANPRQQMNGLTSFLDASTVYGSSPGIEKQLRNWSSPAGLLRVNTRHKDTGGTYLPFASAACAPDPGAPRATRTPCFLAGDGRASEVPALAAVHTLWLREHNRLAATFKAINSHWSAETVYQEARKVVGALHQIITMRDYIPKILGPDAFRQYVGPYEGYDPNVNPTVSNIFSTAAFRFGHATVHPLVRRLDIDFQDHTDLPRLQLHDVFFRPWRLIQEGGLDPIVRGLLARPAKLQVQEQLMNEELTEKLFVLSNSGTLDLASLNLQRGRDHGLPGYNEWREFCGLSRLETSAEMSRAITNRSVVNKIMDLYKHADNIDVWLGGLAEDFLPGARTGPLFACIIGKQMKALRDGDRFWWENSHVFTDAQRQELEKHSLPRVICDNTGLTRVPVDAFHTGKFPQDFESCEDIPSMDLEVWRETFPQDDKCVFPEKVDNGNFVHCEESGKLVLVYFCLHGYKLQGQEQITCTQNGWDSEPPVCKDVNECADLTHPPCHPSAKCKNTKGSFQCVCTDPYVLGEDEKTCIDSGRLPRASWVSIALGALLIGGLASLTWTVICRWTYSDRKSTLLITEGNARVTTQPGLKNSQERGISPHKATAEDTGQEPAYGSRVLLCE
;
A
#
# COMPACT_ATOMS: atom_id res chain seq x y z
N MET A 1 78.31 8.11 23.77
CA MET A 1 76.98 8.73 23.55
C MET A 1 76.06 8.05 22.52
N ARG A 2 76.54 7.25 21.53
CA ARG A 2 75.60 6.56 20.60
C ARG A 2 74.93 5.29 21.18
N ALA A 3 75.59 4.56 22.08
CA ALA A 3 75.03 3.32 22.67
C ALA A 3 73.81 3.56 23.59
N LEU A 4 73.83 4.59 24.47
CA LEU A 4 72.70 4.86 25.39
C LEU A 4 71.39 5.23 24.66
N ARG A 5 71.48 5.90 23.50
CA ARG A 5 70.28 6.27 22.72
C ARG A 5 69.61 5.06 22.08
N ALA A 6 70.37 4.03 21.69
CA ALA A 6 69.80 2.79 21.16
C ALA A 6 68.99 2.05 22.24
N VAL A 7 69.57 1.82 23.41
CA VAL A 7 68.91 1.09 24.51
C VAL A 7 67.63 1.80 25.00
N ALA A 8 67.65 3.14 25.10
CA ALA A 8 66.47 3.91 25.48
C ALA A 8 65.32 3.79 24.46
N VAL A 9 65.61 3.77 23.16
CA VAL A 9 64.61 3.59 22.10
C VAL A 9 64.07 2.15 22.11
N THR A 10 64.92 1.14 22.26
CA THR A 10 64.47 -0.27 22.30
C THR A 10 63.55 -0.55 23.50
N LEU A 11 63.84 0.03 24.68
CA LEU A 11 62.98 -0.10 25.86
C LEU A 11 61.64 0.65 25.70
N ALA A 12 61.63 1.84 25.08
CA ALA A 12 60.40 2.56 24.77
C ALA A 12 59.51 1.82 23.75
N VAL A 13 60.12 1.16 22.75
CA VAL A 13 59.40 0.37 21.73
C VAL A 13 58.85 -0.94 22.32
N MET A 14 59.56 -1.62 23.22
CA MET A 14 58.97 -2.78 23.92
C MET A 14 57.87 -2.38 24.91
N GLY A 15 58.00 -1.22 25.58
CA GLY A 15 56.95 -0.66 26.43
C GLY A 15 55.66 -0.30 25.69
N THR A 16 55.74 0.12 24.43
CA THR A 16 54.54 0.39 23.61
C THR A 16 54.03 -0.85 22.87
N GLY A 17 54.92 -1.74 22.43
CA GLY A 17 54.55 -2.94 21.67
C GLY A 17 53.91 -4.07 22.50
N ILE A 18 54.20 -4.16 23.80
CA ILE A 18 53.70 -5.26 24.65
C ILE A 18 52.66 -4.76 25.67
N PHE A 19 52.95 -3.67 26.39
CA PHE A 19 52.04 -3.17 27.43
C PHE A 19 50.78 -2.50 26.85
N PHE A 20 50.87 -1.79 25.73
CA PHE A 20 49.70 -1.11 25.16
C PHE A 20 48.63 -2.10 24.64
N PRO A 21 48.95 -3.18 23.89
CA PRO A 21 47.97 -4.21 23.58
C PRO A 21 47.51 -4.99 24.83
N PHE A 22 48.34 -5.16 25.87
CA PHE A 22 47.86 -5.73 27.14
C PHE A 22 46.92 -4.79 27.91
N ILE A 23 47.08 -3.46 27.82
CA ILE A 23 46.19 -2.46 28.45
C ILE A 23 44.89 -2.30 27.64
N LEU A 24 44.93 -2.41 26.31
CA LEU A 24 43.72 -2.49 25.48
C LEU A 24 42.95 -3.79 25.72
N ARG A 25 43.64 -4.94 25.69
CA ARG A 25 43.05 -6.26 25.91
C ARG A 25 42.61 -6.48 27.37
N SER A 26 43.23 -5.80 28.34
CA SER A 26 42.73 -5.76 29.72
C SER A 26 41.64 -4.72 29.93
N ARG A 27 41.55 -3.61 29.17
CA ARG A 27 40.33 -2.77 29.15
C ARG A 27 39.13 -3.58 28.67
N GLU A 28 39.28 -4.40 27.63
CA GLU A 28 38.21 -5.30 27.15
C GLU A 28 37.92 -6.45 28.12
N ALA A 29 38.89 -6.89 28.94
CA ALA A 29 38.69 -7.96 29.93
C ALA A 29 38.19 -7.46 31.31
N LEU A 30 38.49 -6.22 31.72
CA LEU A 30 38.03 -5.63 32.99
C LEU A 30 36.68 -4.92 32.87
N TRP A 31 36.32 -4.41 31.69
CA TRP A 31 34.97 -3.90 31.41
C TRP A 31 34.26 -4.85 30.47
N GLY A 32 33.65 -5.90 31.03
CA GLY A 32 32.76 -6.78 30.29
C GLY A 32 31.68 -5.97 29.56
N LYS A 33 31.37 -6.35 28.32
CA LYS A 33 30.37 -5.67 27.49
C LYS A 33 29.08 -5.52 28.29
N THR A 34 28.65 -4.27 28.53
CA THR A 34 27.38 -4.02 29.22
C THR A 34 26.25 -4.67 28.43
N LEU A 35 25.24 -5.17 29.13
CA LEU A 35 24.05 -5.78 28.52
C LEU A 35 23.45 -4.91 27.40
N LYS A 36 23.42 -3.59 27.63
CA LYS A 36 22.97 -2.58 26.66
C LYS A 36 23.83 -2.56 25.38
N SER A 37 25.16 -2.64 25.50
CA SER A 37 26.07 -2.75 24.35
C SER A 37 25.88 -4.06 23.56
N HIS A 38 25.62 -5.18 24.24
CA HIS A 38 25.30 -6.42 23.56
C HIS A 38 24.00 -6.30 22.74
N VAL A 39 22.92 -5.79 23.35
CA VAL A 39 21.63 -5.62 22.66
C VAL A 39 21.71 -4.66 21.48
N ILE A 40 22.43 -3.53 21.60
CA ILE A 40 22.68 -2.63 20.46
C ILE A 40 23.28 -3.42 19.28
N SER A 41 24.34 -4.20 19.52
CA SER A 41 24.99 -4.98 18.46
C SER A 41 24.11 -6.08 17.85
N VAL A 42 23.11 -6.57 18.58
CA VAL A 42 22.13 -7.53 18.06
C VAL A 42 21.09 -6.81 17.18
N VAL A 43 20.58 -5.66 17.61
CA VAL A 43 19.62 -4.87 16.80
C VAL A 43 20.28 -4.37 15.52
N GLU A 44 21.52 -3.90 15.56
CA GLU A 44 22.29 -3.51 14.37
C GLU A 44 22.47 -4.68 13.38
N ALA A 45 22.77 -5.88 13.88
CA ALA A 45 22.89 -7.08 13.05
C ALA A 45 21.54 -7.50 12.44
N SER A 46 20.46 -7.46 13.22
CA SER A 46 19.10 -7.76 12.76
C SER A 46 18.59 -6.72 11.75
N GLN A 47 18.95 -5.44 11.92
CA GLN A 47 18.68 -4.41 10.93
C GLN A 47 19.36 -4.73 9.60
N LEU A 48 20.65 -5.09 9.60
CA LEU A 48 21.37 -5.46 8.37
C LEU A 48 20.77 -6.70 7.69
N MET A 49 20.26 -7.68 8.44
CA MET A 49 19.55 -8.85 7.90
C MET A 49 18.26 -8.44 7.18
N VAL A 50 17.40 -7.66 7.86
CA VAL A 50 16.13 -7.17 7.28
C VAL A 50 16.40 -6.26 6.08
N ASP A 51 17.35 -5.34 6.17
CA ASP A 51 17.70 -4.42 5.07
C ASP A 51 18.22 -5.17 3.84
N ASN A 52 19.04 -6.21 4.01
CA ASN A 52 19.49 -7.05 2.90
C ASN A 52 18.32 -7.84 2.29
N ALA A 53 17.43 -8.40 3.09
CA ALA A 53 16.27 -9.15 2.61
C ALA A 53 15.26 -8.26 1.83
N VAL A 54 14.98 -7.07 2.34
CA VAL A 54 14.17 -6.03 1.65
C VAL A 54 14.89 -5.52 0.40
N TYR A 55 16.19 -5.24 0.45
CA TYR A 55 16.97 -4.81 -0.72
C TYR A 55 16.98 -5.88 -1.82
N ASN A 56 17.12 -7.16 -1.49
CA ASN A 56 17.07 -8.24 -2.49
C ASN A 56 15.67 -8.34 -3.13
N THR A 57 14.60 -8.14 -2.34
CA THR A 57 13.22 -8.03 -2.83
C THR A 57 13.07 -6.85 -3.80
N MET A 58 13.49 -5.64 -3.40
CA MET A 58 13.45 -4.44 -4.25
C MET A 58 14.29 -4.58 -5.52
N LYS A 59 15.52 -5.09 -5.41
CA LYS A 59 16.44 -5.33 -6.53
C LYS A 59 15.88 -6.36 -7.52
N ARG A 60 15.16 -7.37 -7.04
CA ARG A 60 14.42 -8.32 -7.89
C ARG A 60 13.31 -7.62 -8.66
N ASN A 61 12.50 -6.80 -7.99
CA ASN A 61 11.41 -6.03 -8.62
C ASN A 61 11.92 -4.96 -9.59
N LEU A 62 13.07 -4.33 -9.31
CA LEU A 62 13.72 -3.36 -10.20
C LEU A 62 14.42 -4.01 -11.40
N LYS A 63 15.06 -5.18 -11.24
CA LYS A 63 15.62 -5.96 -12.35
C LYS A 63 14.52 -6.61 -13.20
N LYS A 64 13.42 -7.02 -12.58
CA LYS A 64 12.20 -7.50 -13.23
C LYS A 64 11.14 -6.38 -13.24
N ARG A 65 11.43 -5.28 -13.95
CA ARG A 65 10.49 -4.20 -14.30
C ARG A 65 9.31 -4.65 -15.18
N GLU A 66 9.12 -5.96 -15.32
CA GLU A 66 8.00 -6.61 -15.97
C GLU A 66 7.34 -7.48 -14.90
N VAL A 67 6.02 -7.35 -14.77
CA VAL A 67 5.23 -8.32 -14.01
C VAL A 67 5.23 -9.61 -14.82
N LEU A 68 5.88 -10.66 -14.30
CA LEU A 68 6.12 -11.91 -15.05
C LEU A 68 5.41 -13.13 -14.43
N SER A 69 4.81 -13.02 -13.25
CA SER A 69 4.05 -14.09 -12.61
C SER A 69 2.86 -13.61 -11.75
N PRO A 70 1.83 -14.46 -11.55
CA PRO A 70 0.70 -14.21 -10.63
C PRO A 70 1.13 -13.80 -9.22
N VAL A 71 2.21 -14.42 -8.71
CA VAL A 71 2.76 -14.16 -7.37
C VAL A 71 3.27 -12.72 -7.26
N GLN A 72 3.85 -12.17 -8.32
CA GLN A 72 4.26 -10.77 -8.35
C GLN A 72 3.05 -9.83 -8.32
N LEU A 73 1.97 -10.12 -9.08
CA LEU A 73 0.73 -9.33 -9.06
C LEU A 73 0.10 -9.28 -7.66
N LEU A 74 -0.11 -10.45 -7.04
CA LEU A 74 -0.63 -10.51 -5.67
C LEU A 74 0.27 -9.74 -4.70
N SER A 75 1.59 -9.94 -4.79
CA SER A 75 2.56 -9.21 -3.96
C SER A 75 2.43 -7.70 -4.16
N PHE A 76 2.43 -7.18 -5.39
CA PHE A 76 2.25 -5.75 -5.67
C PHE A 76 0.95 -5.19 -5.06
N SER A 77 -0.15 -5.93 -5.13
CA SER A 77 -1.45 -5.50 -4.56
C SER A 77 -1.49 -5.48 -3.02
N LYS A 78 -0.53 -6.14 -2.35
CA LYS A 78 -0.41 -6.22 -0.88
C LYS A 78 0.90 -5.64 -0.37
N LEU A 79 1.69 -4.98 -1.23
CA LEU A 79 2.85 -4.20 -0.81
C LEU A 79 2.36 -2.98 -0.01
N PRO A 80 2.93 -2.71 1.17
CA PRO A 80 2.60 -1.51 1.91
C PRO A 80 3.04 -0.25 1.14
N GLU A 81 2.27 0.83 1.24
CA GLU A 81 2.76 2.15 0.81
C GLU A 81 3.90 2.64 1.72
N SER A 82 4.60 3.69 1.31
CA SER A 82 5.81 4.23 1.96
C SER A 82 5.80 4.27 3.50
N THR A 83 4.75 4.79 4.13
CA THR A 83 4.66 4.96 5.59
C THR A 83 4.44 3.61 6.27
N SER A 84 3.46 2.86 5.76
CA SER A 84 3.12 1.50 6.16
C SER A 84 4.35 0.57 6.04
N GLY A 85 5.16 0.74 4.99
CA GLY A 85 6.34 -0.06 4.73
C GLY A 85 7.50 0.26 5.67
N ALA A 86 7.66 1.52 6.07
CA ALA A 86 8.58 1.90 7.13
C ALA A 86 8.20 1.28 8.48
N ILE A 87 6.89 1.24 8.81
CA ILE A 87 6.36 0.65 10.04
C ILE A 87 6.51 -0.88 10.03
N SER A 88 6.13 -1.54 8.93
CA SER A 88 6.37 -2.98 8.72
C SER A 88 7.86 -3.32 8.87
N ARG A 89 8.76 -2.58 8.23
CA ARG A 89 10.21 -2.79 8.37
C ARG A 89 10.67 -2.64 9.82
N ALA A 90 10.20 -1.62 10.54
CA ALA A 90 10.53 -1.42 11.95
C ALA A 90 10.08 -2.60 12.83
N ALA A 91 8.89 -3.15 12.57
CA ALA A 91 8.39 -4.35 13.23
C ALA A 91 9.24 -5.58 12.90
N GLU A 92 9.60 -5.83 11.64
CA GLU A 92 10.44 -6.98 11.26
C GLU A 92 11.84 -6.92 11.91
N ILE A 93 12.44 -5.72 12.03
CA ILE A 93 13.71 -5.53 12.76
C ILE A 93 13.53 -5.86 14.23
N MET A 94 12.45 -5.39 14.86
CA MET A 94 12.16 -5.63 16.27
C MET A 94 11.91 -7.12 16.57
N GLU A 95 11.17 -7.82 15.71
CA GLU A 95 10.93 -9.27 15.81
C GLU A 95 12.23 -10.06 15.65
N THR A 96 12.98 -9.79 14.57
CA THR A 96 14.27 -10.45 14.29
C THR A 96 15.26 -10.23 15.43
N SER A 97 15.31 -9.02 16.00
CA SER A 97 16.17 -8.70 17.15
C SER A 97 15.83 -9.53 18.38
N ILE A 98 14.54 -9.69 18.69
CA ILE A 98 14.11 -10.39 19.90
C ILE A 98 14.22 -11.91 19.71
N GLN A 99 13.96 -12.45 18.52
CA GLN A 99 14.29 -13.84 18.18
C GLN A 99 15.80 -14.11 18.25
N ALA A 100 16.65 -13.17 17.82
CA ALA A 100 18.10 -13.28 17.92
C ALA A 100 18.59 -13.31 19.38
N LEU A 101 17.97 -12.53 20.26
CA LEU A 101 18.25 -12.56 21.70
C LEU A 101 17.79 -13.87 22.33
N LYS A 102 16.56 -14.33 22.04
CA LYS A 102 16.03 -15.64 22.51
C LYS A 102 16.95 -16.81 22.14
N ARG A 103 17.45 -16.86 20.90
CA ARG A 103 18.35 -17.93 20.43
C ARG A 103 19.72 -17.93 21.12
N LYS A 104 20.26 -16.75 21.49
CA LYS A 104 21.52 -16.63 22.26
C LYS A 104 21.32 -16.80 23.77
N GLN A 105 20.09 -16.96 24.23
CA GLN A 105 19.73 -16.97 25.65
C GLN A 105 20.16 -18.25 26.37
N SER A 106 20.58 -19.30 25.65
CA SER A 106 21.00 -20.60 26.19
C SER A 106 22.30 -20.59 27.02
N GLU A 107 23.04 -19.46 27.10
CA GLU A 107 24.28 -19.38 27.88
C GLU A 107 24.26 -18.38 29.05
N PHE A 108 23.39 -17.35 29.10
CA PHE A 108 23.64 -16.22 30.03
C PHE A 108 22.46 -15.42 30.63
N PHE A 109 21.18 -15.72 30.39
CA PHE A 109 20.07 -14.87 30.90
C PHE A 109 18.89 -15.62 31.53
N THR A 110 18.44 -15.13 32.68
CA THR A 110 17.11 -15.40 33.25
C THR A 110 16.00 -14.67 32.47
N ASP A 111 14.78 -15.20 32.50
CA ASP A 111 13.75 -15.11 31.44
C ASP A 111 13.15 -13.73 31.03
N THR A 112 13.67 -12.59 31.48
CA THR A 112 13.10 -11.27 31.13
C THR A 112 14.14 -10.20 30.78
N LEU A 113 14.09 -9.68 29.55
CA LEU A 113 14.73 -8.41 29.19
C LEU A 113 14.05 -7.27 29.96
N SER A 114 14.81 -6.27 30.44
CA SER A 114 14.25 -5.17 31.23
C SER A 114 13.56 -4.10 30.37
N ALA A 115 12.63 -3.33 30.96
CA ALA A 115 11.90 -2.26 30.29
C ALA A 115 12.80 -1.23 29.58
N ASP A 116 13.95 -0.85 30.15
CA ASP A 116 14.93 0.05 29.51
C ASP A 116 15.59 -0.58 28.27
N LEU A 117 15.89 -1.87 28.34
CA LEU A 117 16.51 -2.62 27.25
C LEU A 117 15.55 -2.77 26.07
N LEU A 118 14.26 -2.90 26.38
CA LEU A 118 13.16 -3.00 25.43
C LEU A 118 12.83 -1.64 24.79
N GLY A 119 12.77 -0.57 25.59
CA GLY A 119 12.73 0.79 25.07
C GLY A 119 13.90 1.10 24.14
N THR A 120 15.09 0.55 24.46
CA THR A 120 16.28 0.64 23.59
C THR A 120 16.07 -0.13 22.27
N ILE A 121 15.56 -1.37 22.29
CA ILE A 121 15.24 -2.14 21.08
C ILE A 121 14.19 -1.43 20.22
N ALA A 122 13.07 -1.00 20.81
CA ALA A 122 11.98 -0.33 20.09
C ALA A 122 12.41 1.03 19.50
N ASN A 123 13.33 1.75 20.17
CA ASN A 123 13.89 2.98 19.64
C ASN A 123 14.83 2.71 18.45
N LEU A 124 15.73 1.73 18.59
CA LEU A 124 16.70 1.38 17.54
C LEU A 124 16.06 0.70 16.32
N SER A 125 14.98 -0.07 16.50
CA SER A 125 14.22 -0.64 15.39
C SER A 125 13.37 0.40 14.64
N GLY A 126 13.09 1.56 15.26
CA GLY A 126 12.18 2.57 14.75
C GLY A 126 10.70 2.34 15.11
N CYS A 127 10.37 1.36 15.96
CA CYS A 127 8.99 1.09 16.38
C CYS A 127 8.45 2.09 17.42
N LEU A 128 9.32 2.69 18.25
CA LEU A 128 8.91 3.53 19.39
C LEU A 128 7.94 4.68 19.02
N PRO A 129 8.13 5.45 17.93
CA PRO A 129 7.20 6.53 17.56
C PRO A 129 5.77 6.03 17.28
N PHE A 130 5.62 4.82 16.75
CA PHE A 130 4.32 4.21 16.42
C PHE A 130 3.67 3.50 17.62
N MET A 131 4.49 3.10 18.59
CA MET A 131 4.03 2.54 19.88
C MET A 131 3.48 3.59 20.85
N LEU A 132 3.79 4.87 20.64
CA LEU A 132 3.26 5.99 21.43
C LEU A 132 1.93 6.52 20.84
N PRO A 133 1.01 7.07 21.66
CA PRO A 133 -0.18 7.74 21.14
C PRO A 133 0.19 9.07 20.45
N PRO A 134 -0.44 9.41 19.31
CA PRO A 134 -0.24 10.71 18.67
C PRO A 134 -0.82 11.84 19.52
N ARG A 135 -0.25 13.04 19.39
CA ARG A 135 -0.82 14.25 20.00
C ARG A 135 -1.98 14.75 19.14
N CYS A 136 -3.15 14.91 19.76
CA CYS A 136 -4.33 15.42 19.08
C CYS A 136 -4.40 16.95 19.17
N PRO A 137 -4.47 17.68 18.04
CA PRO A 137 -4.74 19.11 18.06
C PRO A 137 -6.13 19.38 18.63
N ASP A 138 -6.25 20.39 19.49
CA ASP A 138 -7.52 20.88 20.00
C ASP A 138 -7.81 22.24 19.37
N THR A 139 -8.25 22.17 18.11
CA THR A 139 -8.50 23.31 17.24
C THR A 139 -9.81 23.08 16.51
N CYS A 140 -10.50 24.14 16.07
CA CYS A 140 -11.74 23.97 15.31
C CYS A 140 -11.56 23.06 14.09
N LEU A 141 -10.43 23.15 13.38
CA LEU A 141 -10.11 22.27 12.24
C LEU A 141 -10.12 20.77 12.62
N ALA A 142 -9.51 20.41 13.75
CA ALA A 142 -9.49 19.03 14.26
C ALA A 142 -10.84 18.57 14.84
N ASN A 143 -11.76 19.50 15.09
CA ASN A 143 -13.16 19.24 15.44
C ASN A 143 -14.08 19.17 14.20
N LYS A 144 -13.78 19.90 13.12
CA LYS A 144 -14.59 19.98 11.89
C LYS A 144 -14.26 18.90 10.86
N TYR A 145 -13.01 18.46 10.77
CA TYR A 145 -12.51 17.52 9.76
C TYR A 145 -11.69 16.35 10.35
N ARG A 146 -11.73 15.20 9.67
CA ARG A 146 -10.94 14.00 9.98
C ARG A 146 -9.46 14.21 9.63
N LEU A 147 -8.55 13.77 10.49
CA LEU A 147 -7.15 13.54 10.06
C LEU A 147 -7.10 12.43 9.00
N ILE A 148 -6.18 12.52 8.04
CA ILE A 148 -6.04 11.52 6.96
C ILE A 148 -5.63 10.13 7.44
N THR A 149 -5.05 10.05 8.64
CA THR A 149 -4.66 8.79 9.29
C THR A 149 -5.75 8.20 10.18
N GLY A 150 -6.94 8.82 10.26
CA GLY A 150 -8.02 8.42 11.19
C GLY A 150 -7.72 8.64 12.69
N ALA A 151 -6.47 9.00 13.04
CA ALA A 151 -6.08 9.30 14.41
C ALA A 151 -6.89 10.46 15.00
N CYS A 152 -7.02 10.49 16.32
CA CYS A 152 -7.73 11.53 17.07
C CYS A 152 -9.23 11.68 16.74
N ASN A 153 -9.82 10.65 16.11
CA ASN A 153 -11.27 10.48 16.07
C ASN A 153 -11.79 10.34 17.51
N ASN A 154 -11.39 9.27 18.19
CA ASN A 154 -11.53 9.15 19.64
C ASN A 154 -10.48 10.02 20.35
N ARG A 155 -10.89 10.82 21.33
CA ARG A 155 -10.01 11.77 22.05
C ARG A 155 -9.23 11.12 23.20
N ASP A 156 -9.84 10.16 23.90
CA ASP A 156 -9.22 9.43 25.03
C ASP A 156 -8.35 8.27 24.54
N HIS A 157 -8.68 7.73 23.37
CA HIS A 157 -7.95 6.66 22.70
C HIS A 157 -7.53 7.06 21.25
N PRO A 158 -6.56 7.99 21.08
CA PRO A 158 -6.19 8.58 19.77
C PRO A 158 -5.78 7.64 18.64
N ARG A 159 -5.59 6.34 18.91
CA ARG A 159 -5.22 5.32 17.93
C ARG A 159 -6.36 4.37 17.54
N TRP A 160 -7.52 4.44 18.21
CA TRP A 160 -8.68 3.64 17.80
C TRP A 160 -9.16 4.07 16.41
N GLY A 161 -9.28 3.10 15.52
CA GLY A 161 -9.57 3.27 14.09
C GLY A 161 -8.47 3.92 13.23
N ALA A 162 -7.30 4.22 13.79
CA ALA A 162 -6.22 4.89 13.06
C ALA A 162 -5.44 3.93 12.13
N SER A 163 -4.94 4.45 11.01
CA SER A 163 -4.12 3.69 10.07
C SER A 163 -2.77 3.30 10.66
N ASN A 164 -2.23 2.18 10.17
CA ASN A 164 -0.99 1.55 10.64
C ASN A 164 -0.99 1.17 12.13
N THR A 165 -2.16 0.75 12.63
CA THR A 165 -2.32 0.19 13.98
C THR A 165 -2.69 -1.29 13.94
N ALA A 166 -2.65 -1.98 15.08
CA ALA A 166 -3.04 -3.38 15.18
C ALA A 166 -4.55 -3.56 14.96
N LEU A 167 -4.94 -4.58 14.20
CA LEU A 167 -6.33 -5.05 14.12
C LEU A 167 -6.84 -5.46 15.51
N ALA A 168 -8.11 -5.14 15.81
CA ALA A 168 -8.70 -5.47 17.10
C ALA A 168 -8.89 -6.98 17.28
N ARG A 169 -8.71 -7.47 18.52
CA ARG A 169 -8.99 -8.86 18.91
C ARG A 169 -10.23 -8.90 19.80
N TRP A 170 -11.29 -9.56 19.33
CA TRP A 170 -12.49 -9.84 20.12
C TRP A 170 -12.40 -11.16 20.89
N LEU A 171 -11.58 -12.09 20.40
CA LEU A 171 -11.13 -13.30 21.10
C LEU A 171 -9.59 -13.33 21.10
N PRO A 172 -8.94 -13.96 22.09
CA PRO A 172 -7.51 -14.22 22.09
C PRO A 172 -7.06 -14.96 20.82
N PRO A 173 -5.87 -14.65 20.26
CA PRO A 173 -5.33 -15.40 19.13
C PRO A 173 -4.87 -16.81 19.52
N VAL A 174 -4.99 -17.75 18.59
CA VAL A 174 -4.52 -19.14 18.74
C VAL A 174 -3.32 -19.36 17.80
N TYR A 175 -2.14 -19.51 18.40
CA TYR A 175 -0.87 -19.80 17.73
C TYR A 175 -0.26 -21.09 18.31
N GLU A 176 0.51 -21.85 17.53
CA GLU A 176 1.07 -23.15 17.98
C GLU A 176 2.03 -23.04 19.15
N ASP A 177 2.82 -21.96 19.17
CA ASP A 177 3.71 -21.61 20.27
C ASP A 177 3.04 -20.67 21.30
N GLY A 178 1.78 -20.28 21.09
CA GLY A 178 1.07 -19.27 21.87
C GLY A 178 1.46 -17.81 21.58
N PHE A 179 2.41 -17.55 20.67
CA PHE A 179 2.97 -16.21 20.43
C PHE A 179 2.92 -15.74 18.98
N SER A 180 3.51 -16.49 18.05
CA SER A 180 3.73 -16.03 16.68
C SER A 180 3.70 -17.12 15.60
N GLN A 181 3.81 -18.41 15.95
CA GLN A 181 3.78 -19.52 14.98
C GLN A 181 2.34 -19.81 14.50
N PRO A 182 2.03 -19.64 13.19
CA PRO A 182 0.72 -19.91 12.60
C PRO A 182 0.14 -21.28 12.94
N ARG A 183 -1.19 -21.41 12.79
CA ARG A 183 -1.83 -22.73 12.87
C ARG A 183 -1.45 -23.59 11.65
N GLY A 184 -1.07 -24.84 11.84
CA GLY A 184 -0.54 -25.72 10.79
C GLY A 184 0.90 -25.38 10.38
N TRP A 185 1.70 -24.81 11.29
CA TRP A 185 3.13 -24.52 11.03
C TRP A 185 3.98 -25.78 11.18
N ASN A 186 3.69 -26.62 12.18
CA ASN A 186 4.34 -27.92 12.38
C ASN A 186 3.41 -29.05 11.91
N PRO A 187 3.79 -29.88 10.91
CA PRO A 187 2.90 -30.90 10.33
C PRO A 187 2.33 -31.92 11.32
N ASP A 188 3.10 -32.28 12.35
CA ASP A 188 2.72 -33.25 13.37
C ASP A 188 1.94 -32.64 14.56
N PHE A 189 1.67 -31.32 14.55
CA PHE A 189 0.95 -30.66 15.63
C PHE A 189 -0.55 -30.98 15.58
N LEU A 190 -1.08 -31.50 16.70
CA LEU A 190 -2.45 -31.95 16.80
C LEU A 190 -3.38 -30.91 17.44
N TYR A 191 -4.49 -30.65 16.78
CA TYR A 191 -5.61 -29.83 17.25
C TYR A 191 -6.77 -30.76 17.56
N HIS A 192 -7.22 -30.76 18.82
CA HIS A 192 -8.29 -31.67 19.29
C HIS A 192 -8.03 -33.16 18.92
N GLY A 193 -6.76 -33.57 18.91
CA GLY A 193 -6.32 -34.93 18.57
C GLY A 193 -6.00 -35.20 17.09
N PHE A 194 -6.15 -34.22 16.19
CA PHE A 194 -5.95 -34.40 14.74
C PHE A 194 -5.11 -33.28 14.12
N PRO A 195 -4.29 -33.56 13.07
CA PRO A 195 -3.64 -32.50 12.30
C PRO A 195 -4.70 -31.69 11.53
N LEU A 196 -4.41 -30.41 11.23
CA LEU A 196 -5.28 -29.61 10.35
C LEU A 196 -5.12 -30.07 8.89
N PRO A 197 -6.21 -30.12 8.10
CA PRO A 197 -6.10 -30.50 6.70
C PRO A 197 -5.28 -29.46 5.89
N PRO A 198 -4.52 -29.88 4.87
CA PRO A 198 -3.90 -28.99 3.91
C PRO A 198 -4.95 -28.10 3.25
N VAL A 199 -4.74 -26.78 3.24
CA VAL A 199 -5.77 -25.82 2.78
C VAL A 199 -6.17 -26.03 1.31
N ARG A 200 -5.26 -26.57 0.47
CA ARG A 200 -5.54 -26.88 -0.93
C ARG A 200 -6.50 -28.06 -1.10
N GLU A 201 -6.42 -29.06 -0.24
CA GLU A 201 -7.36 -30.21 -0.23
C GLU A 201 -8.76 -29.76 0.20
N VAL A 202 -8.83 -28.82 1.16
CA VAL A 202 -10.09 -28.16 1.53
C VAL A 202 -10.68 -27.44 0.31
N THR A 203 -9.91 -26.67 -0.45
CA THR A 203 -10.41 -26.04 -1.67
C THR A 203 -10.95 -27.08 -2.68
N SER A 204 -10.14 -28.09 -3.03
CA SER A 204 -10.46 -29.03 -4.11
C SER A 204 -11.62 -29.98 -3.81
N HIS A 205 -11.94 -30.23 -2.53
CA HIS A 205 -13.01 -31.16 -2.14
C HIS A 205 -14.32 -30.47 -1.69
N LEU A 206 -14.25 -29.22 -1.22
CA LEU A 206 -15.40 -28.49 -0.66
C LEU A 206 -15.75 -27.17 -1.36
N ILE A 207 -14.76 -26.41 -1.83
CA ILE A 207 -14.97 -24.99 -2.16
C ILE A 207 -15.10 -24.78 -3.68
N GLN A 208 -14.25 -25.45 -4.46
CA GLN A 208 -14.14 -25.27 -5.91
C GLN A 208 -15.39 -25.74 -6.67
N VAL A 209 -15.82 -24.93 -7.63
CA VAL A 209 -16.83 -25.29 -8.65
C VAL A 209 -16.38 -24.79 -10.05
N SER A 210 -16.82 -25.47 -11.12
CA SER A 210 -16.58 -24.99 -12.49
C SER A 210 -17.43 -23.75 -12.79
N ASN A 211 -17.02 -22.96 -13.78
CA ASN A 211 -17.69 -21.72 -14.15
C ASN A 211 -19.13 -21.93 -14.66
N GLU A 212 -19.40 -23.06 -15.31
CA GLU A 212 -20.68 -23.40 -15.94
C GLU A 212 -21.74 -23.83 -14.91
N ALA A 213 -21.31 -24.26 -13.73
CA ALA A 213 -22.19 -24.69 -12.65
C ALA A 213 -22.51 -23.58 -11.65
N VAL A 214 -21.99 -22.35 -11.85
CA VAL A 214 -22.27 -21.21 -10.97
C VAL A 214 -23.73 -20.78 -11.04
N THR A 215 -24.39 -20.73 -9.88
CA THR A 215 -25.74 -20.16 -9.73
C THR A 215 -25.67 -18.61 -9.67
N GLU A 216 -26.51 -17.94 -10.46
CA GLU A 216 -26.72 -16.48 -10.40
C GLU A 216 -27.70 -16.08 -9.28
N ASP A 217 -27.55 -14.87 -8.76
CA ASP A 217 -28.39 -14.28 -7.72
C ASP A 217 -29.63 -13.60 -8.32
N ASP A 218 -30.81 -14.14 -8.07
CA ASP A 218 -32.06 -13.66 -8.67
C ASP A 218 -32.58 -12.33 -8.08
N GLN A 219 -31.97 -11.83 -6.99
CA GLN A 219 -32.38 -10.61 -6.30
C GLN A 219 -31.35 -9.48 -6.43
N TYR A 220 -30.06 -9.79 -6.40
CA TYR A 220 -29.00 -8.78 -6.29
C TYR A 220 -28.05 -8.71 -7.48
N SER A 221 -27.70 -7.49 -7.86
CA SER A 221 -26.84 -7.17 -9.00
C SER A 221 -25.34 -7.40 -8.68
N ASP A 222 -24.52 -7.53 -9.72
CA ASP A 222 -23.05 -7.53 -9.62
C ASP A 222 -22.51 -6.33 -8.82
N PHE A 223 -23.21 -5.19 -8.84
CA PHE A 223 -22.84 -4.00 -8.06
C PHE A 223 -22.81 -4.28 -6.55
N LEU A 224 -23.66 -5.17 -6.03
CA LEU A 224 -23.62 -5.55 -4.60
C LEU A 224 -22.24 -6.14 -4.24
N THR A 225 -21.72 -7.06 -5.07
CA THR A 225 -20.40 -7.68 -4.85
C THR A 225 -19.28 -6.64 -4.98
N VAL A 226 -19.31 -5.80 -6.01
CA VAL A 226 -18.25 -4.79 -6.24
C VAL A 226 -18.25 -3.72 -5.14
N TRP A 227 -19.41 -3.31 -4.63
CA TRP A 227 -19.49 -2.38 -3.50
C TRP A 227 -18.95 -3.00 -2.21
N GLY A 228 -19.23 -4.29 -1.96
CA GLY A 228 -18.63 -5.03 -0.85
C GLY A 228 -17.10 -5.01 -0.89
N GLN A 229 -16.50 -5.30 -2.04
CA GLN A 229 -15.04 -5.22 -2.23
C GLN A 229 -14.53 -3.78 -2.06
N TYR A 230 -15.21 -2.80 -2.65
CA TYR A 230 -14.83 -1.39 -2.57
C TYR A 230 -14.83 -0.87 -1.12
N ILE A 231 -15.81 -1.29 -0.29
CA ILE A 231 -15.87 -0.91 1.12
C ILE A 231 -14.92 -1.71 2.02
N ASP A 232 -14.62 -2.99 1.73
CA ASP A 232 -13.49 -3.70 2.37
C ASP A 232 -12.19 -2.88 2.20
N HIS A 233 -12.01 -2.36 0.98
CA HIS A 233 -10.86 -1.56 0.61
C HIS A 233 -10.85 -0.14 1.22
N ASP A 234 -11.92 0.29 1.91
CA ASP A 234 -11.98 1.56 2.66
C ASP A 234 -11.50 1.39 4.11
N ILE A 235 -11.83 0.24 4.72
CA ILE A 235 -11.68 -0.01 6.16
C ILE A 235 -10.57 -1.00 6.52
N ALA A 236 -10.07 -1.80 5.56
CA ALA A 236 -9.10 -2.86 5.82
C ALA A 236 -8.06 -3.07 4.69
N LEU A 237 -6.79 -3.02 5.06
CA LEU A 237 -5.68 -3.63 4.32
C LEU A 237 -4.69 -4.22 5.32
N THR A 238 -4.46 -5.53 5.29
CA THR A 238 -3.30 -6.12 5.97
C THR A 238 -2.15 -6.24 4.97
N PRO A 239 -1.06 -5.45 5.10
CA PRO A 239 0.09 -5.58 4.20
C PRO A 239 0.80 -6.92 4.43
N GLN A 240 1.42 -7.47 3.38
CA GLN A 240 2.36 -8.59 3.54
C GLN A 240 3.68 -8.09 4.13
N SER A 241 4.56 -9.00 4.55
CA SER A 241 5.94 -8.64 4.94
C SER A 241 6.65 -7.90 3.80
N THR A 242 7.51 -6.93 4.14
CA THR A 242 8.27 -6.13 3.17
C THR A 242 9.35 -6.92 2.43
N SER A 243 9.61 -8.16 2.83
CA SER A 243 10.57 -9.07 2.20
C SER A 243 9.88 -10.30 1.62
N THR A 244 10.27 -10.69 0.40
CA THR A 244 9.94 -12.01 -0.18
C THR A 244 11.01 -13.07 0.14
N THR A 245 11.95 -12.74 1.02
CA THR A 245 13.13 -13.53 1.38
C THR A 245 13.17 -13.74 2.90
N ALA A 246 13.41 -14.97 3.33
CA ALA A 246 13.58 -15.36 4.73
C ALA A 246 14.72 -14.58 5.39
N PHE A 247 14.45 -13.97 6.55
CA PHE A 247 15.39 -13.03 7.18
C PHE A 247 16.68 -13.68 7.71
N TRP A 248 16.61 -14.98 8.03
CA TRP A 248 17.74 -15.72 8.62
C TRP A 248 18.65 -16.34 7.58
N GLU A 249 18.09 -17.09 6.61
CA GLU A 249 18.87 -17.87 5.65
C GLU A 249 19.03 -17.17 4.29
N GLY A 250 18.32 -16.07 4.04
CA GLY A 250 18.35 -15.38 2.75
C GLY A 250 17.67 -16.16 1.61
N VAL A 251 16.91 -17.22 1.95
CA VAL A 251 16.18 -18.05 0.99
C VAL A 251 14.91 -17.34 0.54
N ASP A 252 14.65 -17.36 -0.76
CA ASP A 252 13.47 -16.78 -1.38
C ASP A 252 12.24 -17.69 -1.19
N CYS A 253 11.12 -17.14 -0.68
CA CYS A 253 9.90 -17.92 -0.45
C CYS A 253 9.27 -18.47 -1.74
N GLN A 254 9.71 -18.02 -2.93
CA GLN A 254 9.31 -18.60 -4.22
C GLN A 254 10.10 -19.88 -4.57
N LEU A 255 11.17 -20.17 -3.83
CA LEU A 255 12.12 -21.25 -4.10
C LEU A 255 12.21 -22.29 -2.95
N THR A 256 11.45 -22.09 -1.86
CA THR A 256 11.36 -23.04 -0.74
C THR A 256 9.91 -23.36 -0.40
N CYS A 257 9.69 -24.61 0.01
CA CYS A 257 8.42 -25.08 0.60
C CYS A 257 8.53 -25.26 2.12
N GLU A 258 9.60 -24.76 2.74
CA GLU A 258 9.79 -24.77 4.19
C GLU A 258 9.13 -23.56 4.87
N ASN A 259 8.71 -23.77 6.12
CA ASN A 259 8.14 -22.73 6.96
C ASN A 259 9.27 -21.95 7.67
N GLN A 260 9.58 -20.75 7.16
CA GLN A 260 10.61 -19.85 7.70
C GLN A 260 10.17 -18.39 7.55
N ASN A 261 10.12 -17.57 8.61
CA ASN A 261 9.59 -16.20 8.53
C ASN A 261 10.30 -15.33 7.46
N PRO A 262 9.59 -14.70 6.49
CA PRO A 262 8.13 -14.54 6.37
C PRO A 262 7.42 -15.54 5.42
N CYS A 263 8.08 -16.61 4.99
CA CYS A 263 7.52 -17.71 4.19
C CYS A 263 6.62 -18.62 5.05
N PHE A 264 5.38 -18.87 4.60
CA PHE A 264 4.48 -19.89 5.16
C PHE A 264 3.72 -20.63 4.03
N PRO A 265 4.43 -21.33 3.14
CA PRO A 265 3.92 -21.87 1.88
C PRO A 265 2.75 -22.84 2.03
N ILE A 266 1.87 -22.85 1.02
CA ILE A 266 0.72 -23.74 0.92
C ILE A 266 1.17 -25.03 0.22
N GLN A 267 1.23 -26.13 0.96
CA GLN A 267 1.64 -27.43 0.41
C GLN A 267 0.62 -27.95 -0.61
N LEU A 268 1.10 -28.57 -1.69
CA LEU A 268 0.26 -29.21 -2.72
C LEU A 268 0.17 -30.73 -2.50
N PRO A 269 -0.93 -31.39 -2.89
CA PRO A 269 -1.04 -32.86 -2.82
C PRO A 269 0.00 -33.55 -3.70
N SER A 270 0.52 -34.70 -3.26
CA SER A 270 1.65 -35.41 -3.91
C SER A 270 1.42 -35.85 -5.37
N ASN A 271 0.17 -35.81 -5.85
CA ASN A 271 -0.22 -36.16 -7.22
C ASN A 271 -0.36 -34.94 -8.16
N SER A 272 -0.02 -33.72 -7.72
CA SER A 272 -0.08 -32.55 -8.60
C SER A 272 0.93 -32.66 -9.73
N SER A 273 0.47 -32.68 -10.99
CA SER A 273 1.27 -32.85 -12.21
C SER A 273 2.15 -31.64 -12.59
N GLY A 274 2.43 -30.74 -11.64
CA GLY A 274 3.27 -29.56 -11.79
C GLY A 274 4.70 -29.77 -11.28
N THR A 275 5.59 -28.84 -11.62
CA THR A 275 7.02 -28.87 -11.26
C THR A 275 7.35 -28.30 -9.88
N THR A 276 6.34 -27.93 -9.08
CA THR A 276 6.51 -27.22 -7.80
C THR A 276 5.66 -27.89 -6.71
N ALA A 277 6.24 -28.13 -5.53
CA ALA A 277 5.58 -28.88 -4.45
C ALA A 277 4.64 -28.03 -3.55
N CYS A 278 4.65 -26.70 -3.71
CA CYS A 278 3.87 -25.76 -2.91
C CYS A 278 3.54 -24.48 -3.69
N LEU A 279 2.54 -23.74 -3.24
CA LEU A 279 2.28 -22.36 -3.65
C LEU A 279 2.93 -21.39 -2.63
N PRO A 280 3.60 -20.32 -3.09
CA PRO A 280 4.25 -19.36 -2.19
C PRO A 280 3.20 -18.52 -1.45
N PHE A 281 3.38 -18.36 -0.15
CA PHE A 281 2.58 -17.49 0.70
C PHE A 281 3.50 -16.73 1.65
N TYR A 282 3.27 -15.41 1.74
CA TYR A 282 3.98 -14.50 2.63
C TYR A 282 3.09 -14.12 3.81
N ARG A 283 3.64 -14.23 5.02
CA ARG A 283 2.99 -13.82 6.27
C ARG A 283 2.63 -12.32 6.25
N SER A 284 1.56 -12.00 6.96
CA SER A 284 1.11 -10.63 7.17
C SER A 284 2.08 -9.84 8.05
N SER A 285 2.29 -8.56 7.72
CA SER A 285 3.06 -7.61 8.54
C SER A 285 2.49 -7.52 9.96
N ALA A 286 3.38 -7.64 10.96
CA ALA A 286 3.02 -7.42 12.36
C ALA A 286 2.97 -5.93 12.71
N ALA A 287 2.12 -5.56 13.66
CA ALA A 287 2.20 -4.28 14.34
C ALA A 287 3.35 -4.28 15.37
N CYS A 288 4.05 -3.15 15.47
CA CYS A 288 5.13 -2.93 16.45
C CYS A 288 4.71 -3.24 17.89
N GLY A 289 5.57 -3.94 18.63
CA GLY A 289 5.36 -4.29 20.05
C GLY A 289 4.50 -5.53 20.29
N THR A 290 4.31 -6.39 19.28
CA THR A 290 3.44 -7.60 19.35
C THR A 290 4.18 -8.88 18.91
N GLY A 291 3.64 -10.05 19.25
CA GLY A 291 4.21 -11.36 18.88
C GLY A 291 5.43 -11.73 19.72
N ASP A 292 6.48 -12.22 19.06
CA ASP A 292 7.78 -12.42 19.71
C ASP A 292 8.29 -11.14 20.40
N GLN A 293 7.88 -9.97 19.91
CA GLN A 293 8.21 -8.67 20.48
C GLN A 293 7.44 -8.34 21.76
N GLY A 294 6.25 -8.92 21.93
CA GLY A 294 5.24 -8.48 22.89
C GLY A 294 5.34 -9.09 24.29
N VAL A 295 6.15 -10.14 24.47
CA VAL A 295 6.35 -10.89 25.73
C VAL A 295 6.88 -10.01 26.88
N LEU A 296 7.40 -8.82 26.56
CA LEU A 296 8.37 -8.12 27.38
C LEU A 296 7.97 -6.65 27.68
N PHE A 297 7.12 -6.02 26.86
CA PHE A 297 6.69 -4.62 27.06
C PHE A 297 5.45 -4.47 27.95
N GLY A 298 4.87 -5.58 28.43
CA GLY A 298 3.73 -5.59 29.34
C GLY A 298 4.15 -5.68 30.80
N ASN A 299 3.30 -5.17 31.69
CA ASN A 299 3.35 -5.54 33.12
C ASN A 299 3.17 -7.06 33.23
N LEU A 300 3.88 -7.73 34.15
CA LEU A 300 4.09 -9.20 34.25
C LEU A 300 2.79 -10.03 34.45
N SER A 301 1.89 -10.05 33.46
CA SER A 301 0.62 -10.77 33.48
C SER A 301 0.01 -11.04 32.09
N ALA A 302 0.45 -10.33 31.04
CA ALA A 302 -0.04 -10.53 29.68
C ALA A 302 1.14 -10.56 28.69
N ALA A 303 1.42 -11.75 28.14
CA ALA A 303 2.08 -11.82 26.84
C ALA A 303 1.20 -11.13 25.79
N ASN A 304 1.82 -10.46 24.82
CA ASN A 304 1.10 -9.83 23.71
C ASN A 304 1.43 -10.58 22.39
N PRO A 305 0.62 -11.58 21.97
CA PRO A 305 0.87 -12.39 20.77
C PRO A 305 0.78 -11.56 19.48
N ARG A 306 1.14 -12.15 18.33
CA ARG A 306 1.31 -11.43 17.06
C ARG A 306 -0.01 -10.79 16.63
N GLN A 307 0.01 -9.47 16.46
CA GLN A 307 -1.11 -8.73 15.91
C GLN A 307 -0.74 -8.23 14.52
N GLN A 308 -1.60 -8.49 13.54
CA GLN A 308 -1.44 -7.98 12.19
C GLN A 308 -1.86 -6.52 12.14
N MET A 309 -1.13 -5.73 11.35
CA MET A 309 -1.39 -4.32 11.14
C MET A 309 -2.53 -4.10 10.13
N ASN A 310 -3.39 -3.12 10.38
CA ASN A 310 -4.23 -2.51 9.35
C ASN A 310 -3.51 -1.27 8.80
N GLY A 311 -3.19 -1.27 7.50
CA GLY A 311 -2.57 -0.13 6.81
C GLY A 311 -3.54 1.01 6.50
N LEU A 312 -4.85 0.79 6.64
CA LEU A 312 -5.90 1.80 6.39
C LEU A 312 -6.53 2.31 7.68
N THR A 313 -7.24 3.44 7.57
CA THR A 313 -8.25 3.85 8.55
C THR A 313 -9.29 2.74 8.70
N SER A 314 -9.91 2.63 9.88
CA SER A 314 -11.02 1.68 10.10
C SER A 314 -12.39 2.27 9.78
N PHE A 315 -12.47 3.60 9.63
CA PHE A 315 -13.71 4.32 9.42
C PHE A 315 -14.19 4.21 7.97
N LEU A 316 -15.51 4.27 7.78
CA LEU A 316 -16.10 4.57 6.47
C LEU A 316 -15.85 6.06 6.19
N ASP A 317 -14.68 6.40 5.65
CA ASP A 317 -14.24 7.78 5.43
C ASP A 317 -13.65 8.06 4.03
N ALA A 318 -13.90 7.16 3.08
CA ALA A 318 -13.46 7.26 1.69
C ALA A 318 -11.92 7.32 1.56
N SER A 319 -11.22 6.59 2.43
CA SER A 319 -9.78 6.33 2.34
C SER A 319 -9.39 5.65 1.02
N THR A 320 -10.31 4.91 0.37
CA THR A 320 -10.25 4.46 -1.03
C THR A 320 -10.01 5.57 -2.06
N VAL A 321 -10.46 6.79 -1.77
CA VAL A 321 -10.37 7.99 -2.63
C VAL A 321 -9.22 8.90 -2.20
N TYR A 322 -9.06 9.11 -0.89
CA TYR A 322 -8.14 10.11 -0.32
C TYR A 322 -6.82 9.53 0.22
N GLY A 323 -6.79 8.23 0.47
CA GLY A 323 -5.70 7.50 1.08
C GLY A 323 -5.66 7.60 2.60
N SER A 324 -4.83 6.76 3.22
CA SER A 324 -4.71 6.61 4.68
C SER A 324 -3.40 7.20 5.27
N SER A 325 -2.63 7.96 4.48
CA SER A 325 -1.39 8.62 4.92
C SER A 325 -1.19 9.99 4.24
N PRO A 326 -0.52 10.96 4.89
CA PRO A 326 -0.23 12.27 4.26
C PRO A 326 0.61 12.16 2.97
N GLY A 327 1.40 11.08 2.84
CA GLY A 327 2.24 10.84 1.68
C GLY A 327 1.44 10.47 0.42
N ILE A 328 0.37 9.70 0.56
CA ILE A 328 -0.52 9.36 -0.56
C ILE A 328 -1.51 10.49 -0.85
N GLU A 329 -2.04 11.15 0.18
CA GLU A 329 -2.92 12.34 0.04
C GLU A 329 -2.25 13.43 -0.81
N LYS A 330 -0.98 13.75 -0.51
CA LYS A 330 -0.17 14.71 -1.27
C LYS A 330 0.01 14.31 -2.73
N GLN A 331 0.08 13.01 -3.03
CA GLN A 331 0.19 12.51 -4.40
C GLN A 331 -1.14 12.52 -5.15
N LEU A 332 -2.28 12.45 -4.46
CA LEU A 332 -3.60 12.43 -5.08
C LEU A 332 -4.16 13.83 -5.35
N ARG A 333 -3.82 14.82 -4.53
CA ARG A 333 -4.35 16.20 -4.63
C ARG A 333 -3.72 17.02 -5.77
N ASN A 334 -4.52 17.88 -6.42
CA ASN A 334 -4.08 18.81 -7.45
C ASN A 334 -3.72 20.18 -6.86
N TRP A 335 -2.49 20.26 -6.32
CA TRP A 335 -1.95 21.48 -5.69
C TRP A 335 -1.81 22.70 -6.60
N SER A 336 -1.94 22.53 -7.92
CA SER A 336 -1.90 23.64 -8.89
C SER A 336 -3.24 24.36 -9.06
N SER A 337 -4.35 23.79 -8.53
CA SER A 337 -5.69 24.34 -8.67
C SER A 337 -6.16 25.05 -7.38
N PRO A 338 -6.74 26.26 -7.46
CA PRO A 338 -7.36 26.90 -6.30
C PRO A 338 -8.72 26.27 -5.90
N ALA A 339 -9.20 25.27 -6.66
CA ALA A 339 -10.52 24.64 -6.48
C ALA A 339 -10.47 23.29 -5.73
N GLY A 340 -9.39 22.99 -4.99
CA GLY A 340 -9.33 21.83 -4.08
C GLY A 340 -9.38 20.44 -4.74
N LEU A 341 -9.22 20.35 -6.06
CA LEU A 341 -9.44 19.15 -6.85
C LEU A 341 -8.45 18.01 -6.55
N LEU A 342 -8.85 16.78 -6.88
CA LEU A 342 -7.96 15.64 -7.06
C LEU A 342 -7.32 15.65 -8.46
N ARG A 343 -6.14 15.04 -8.57
CA ARG A 343 -5.45 14.82 -9.84
C ARG A 343 -6.21 13.81 -10.69
N VAL A 344 -6.17 14.03 -11.99
CA VAL A 344 -6.79 13.17 -13.01
C VAL A 344 -5.75 12.69 -14.01
N ASN A 345 -6.10 11.69 -14.81
CA ASN A 345 -5.24 11.23 -15.90
C ASN A 345 -5.00 12.35 -16.92
N THR A 346 -3.74 12.56 -17.30
CA THR A 346 -3.33 13.58 -18.28
C THR A 346 -3.10 13.01 -19.69
N ARG A 347 -3.10 11.68 -19.84
CA ARG A 347 -2.85 10.99 -21.12
C ARG A 347 -4.13 10.48 -21.79
N HIS A 348 -5.08 10.01 -20.99
CA HIS A 348 -6.34 9.44 -21.47
C HIS A 348 -7.53 10.13 -20.82
N LYS A 349 -8.62 10.23 -21.56
CA LYS A 349 -9.95 10.63 -21.08
C LYS A 349 -10.97 9.65 -21.63
N ASP A 350 -12.07 9.54 -20.91
CA ASP A 350 -13.26 8.80 -21.29
C ASP A 350 -14.20 9.73 -22.07
N THR A 351 -15.12 9.19 -22.86
CA THR A 351 -16.14 9.99 -23.57
C THR A 351 -17.01 10.77 -22.60
N GLY A 352 -17.28 10.20 -21.41
CA GLY A 352 -18.04 10.80 -20.32
C GLY A 352 -17.23 11.43 -19.19
N GLY A 353 -15.89 11.51 -19.24
CA GLY A 353 -15.13 12.17 -18.16
C GLY A 353 -13.65 11.81 -18.00
N THR A 354 -13.15 11.99 -16.78
CA THR A 354 -11.73 11.76 -16.43
C THR A 354 -11.48 10.35 -15.87
N TYR A 355 -10.27 9.83 -16.09
CA TYR A 355 -9.76 8.64 -15.38
C TYR A 355 -8.91 9.03 -14.17
N LEU A 356 -8.68 8.06 -13.29
CA LEU A 356 -7.64 8.11 -12.25
C LEU A 356 -6.24 8.39 -12.86
N PRO A 357 -5.38 9.13 -12.15
CA PRO A 357 -3.98 9.29 -12.54
C PRO A 357 -3.25 7.94 -12.56
N PHE A 358 -2.11 7.86 -13.25
CA PHE A 358 -1.28 6.64 -13.23
C PHE A 358 -0.32 6.63 -12.04
N ALA A 359 -0.13 5.45 -11.45
CA ALA A 359 0.94 5.17 -10.51
C ALA A 359 2.27 4.92 -11.24
N SER A 360 3.38 4.90 -10.49
CA SER A 360 4.67 4.39 -11.00
C SER A 360 4.68 2.86 -11.16
N ALA A 361 3.76 2.16 -10.50
CA ALA A 361 3.64 0.71 -10.54
C ALA A 361 3.22 0.17 -11.92
N ALA A 362 3.90 -0.88 -12.36
CA ALA A 362 3.58 -1.59 -13.59
C ALA A 362 2.39 -2.55 -13.38
N CYS A 363 1.40 -2.47 -14.25
CA CYS A 363 0.28 -3.40 -14.32
C CYS A 363 0.54 -4.47 -15.40
N ALA A 364 -0.38 -5.44 -15.53
CA ALA A 364 -0.29 -6.46 -16.57
C ALA A 364 -0.37 -5.80 -17.97
N PRO A 365 0.57 -6.11 -18.88
CA PRO A 365 0.66 -5.42 -20.17
C PRO A 365 -0.47 -5.82 -21.12
N ASP A 366 -0.74 -4.91 -22.05
CA ASP A 366 -1.54 -5.13 -23.25
C ASP A 366 -0.82 -6.10 -24.22
N PRO A 367 -1.47 -7.17 -24.73
CA PRO A 367 -0.87 -8.13 -25.66
C PRO A 367 -0.22 -7.47 -26.88
N GLY A 368 1.07 -7.72 -27.09
CA GLY A 368 1.83 -7.18 -28.23
C GLY A 368 2.28 -5.73 -28.10
N ALA A 369 1.87 -5.00 -27.05
CA ALA A 369 2.23 -3.59 -26.89
C ALA A 369 3.75 -3.39 -26.62
N PRO A 370 4.43 -2.48 -27.36
CA PRO A 370 5.81 -2.08 -27.08
C PRO A 370 6.02 -1.62 -25.63
N ARG A 371 7.20 -1.87 -25.06
CA ARG A 371 7.51 -1.53 -23.66
C ARG A 371 7.25 -0.06 -23.30
N ALA A 372 7.41 0.86 -24.25
CA ALA A 372 7.20 2.30 -24.05
C ALA A 372 5.71 2.73 -23.99
N THR A 373 4.78 1.86 -24.44
CA THR A 373 3.34 2.17 -24.55
C THR A 373 2.47 1.36 -23.58
N ARG A 374 3.08 0.58 -22.68
CA ARG A 374 2.34 -0.21 -21.67
C ARG A 374 1.60 0.70 -20.69
N THR A 375 0.35 0.37 -20.42
CA THR A 375 -0.52 1.10 -19.49
C THR A 375 -0.13 0.80 -18.04
N PRO A 376 0.25 1.79 -17.22
CA PRO A 376 0.53 1.58 -15.78
C PRO A 376 -0.74 1.31 -14.98
N CYS A 377 -0.59 0.90 -13.72
CA CYS A 377 -1.74 0.85 -12.81
C CYS A 377 -2.28 2.26 -12.52
N PHE A 378 -3.57 2.35 -12.17
CA PHE A 378 -4.15 3.58 -11.63
C PHE A 378 -3.65 3.86 -10.20
N LEU A 379 -3.55 5.14 -9.88
CA LEU A 379 -3.25 5.67 -8.56
C LEU A 379 -4.56 6.17 -7.93
N ALA A 380 -4.91 5.62 -6.76
CA ALA A 380 -6.06 5.99 -5.95
C ALA A 380 -5.64 6.03 -4.46
N GLY A 381 -6.59 6.21 -3.55
CA GLY A 381 -6.34 6.15 -2.10
C GLY A 381 -5.91 4.77 -1.61
N ASP A 382 -6.43 3.70 -2.22
CA ASP A 382 -6.02 2.31 -1.99
C ASP A 382 -5.23 1.72 -3.17
N GLY A 383 -4.19 0.94 -2.88
CA GLY A 383 -3.27 0.36 -3.87
C GLY A 383 -3.86 -0.77 -4.72
N ARG A 384 -5.03 -1.31 -4.37
CA ARG A 384 -5.71 -2.40 -5.08
C ARG A 384 -6.72 -1.88 -6.12
N ALA A 385 -6.85 -0.57 -6.30
CA ALA A 385 -7.83 0.04 -7.22
C ALA A 385 -7.75 -0.45 -8.68
N SER A 386 -6.63 -1.06 -9.11
CA SER A 386 -6.45 -1.66 -10.44
C SER A 386 -6.64 -3.18 -10.50
N GLU A 387 -7.06 -3.84 -9.41
CA GLU A 387 -7.19 -5.31 -9.33
C GLU A 387 -8.08 -5.87 -10.43
N VAL A 388 -9.27 -5.28 -10.64
CA VAL A 388 -10.16 -5.57 -11.78
C VAL A 388 -10.78 -4.28 -12.35
N PRO A 389 -11.16 -4.22 -13.65
CA PRO A 389 -11.73 -3.03 -14.27
C PRO A 389 -13.01 -2.52 -13.62
N ALA A 390 -13.85 -3.40 -13.05
CA ALA A 390 -15.06 -3.01 -12.32
C ALA A 390 -14.74 -2.18 -11.06
N LEU A 391 -13.73 -2.60 -10.28
CA LEU A 391 -13.25 -1.85 -9.13
C LEU A 391 -12.64 -0.51 -9.55
N ALA A 392 -11.82 -0.51 -10.61
CA ALA A 392 -11.22 0.70 -11.17
C ALA A 392 -12.28 1.72 -11.68
N ALA A 393 -13.41 1.22 -12.22
CA ALA A 393 -14.55 2.05 -12.59
C ALA A 393 -15.17 2.72 -11.35
N VAL A 394 -15.42 1.98 -10.25
CA VAL A 394 -15.97 2.55 -9.01
C VAL A 394 -15.03 3.58 -8.36
N HIS A 395 -13.73 3.33 -8.26
CA HIS A 395 -12.76 4.35 -7.81
C HIS A 395 -12.78 5.59 -8.72
N THR A 396 -13.00 5.41 -10.03
CA THR A 396 -13.09 6.53 -10.99
C THR A 396 -14.39 7.33 -10.83
N LEU A 397 -15.52 6.70 -10.49
CA LEU A 397 -16.77 7.40 -10.15
C LEU A 397 -16.55 8.36 -8.97
N TRP A 398 -15.95 7.89 -7.88
CA TRP A 398 -15.73 8.71 -6.69
C TRP A 398 -14.68 9.81 -6.85
N LEU A 399 -13.68 9.60 -7.72
CA LEU A 399 -12.78 10.66 -8.19
C LEU A 399 -13.54 11.78 -8.91
N ARG A 400 -14.43 11.41 -9.85
CA ARG A 400 -15.25 12.36 -10.61
C ARG A 400 -16.19 13.11 -9.65
N GLU A 401 -16.83 12.40 -8.71
CA GLU A 401 -17.77 12.98 -7.74
C GLU A 401 -17.10 14.00 -6.80
N HIS A 402 -15.92 13.68 -6.26
CA HIS A 402 -15.14 14.66 -5.49
C HIS A 402 -14.87 15.93 -6.31
N ASN A 403 -14.42 15.79 -7.56
CA ASN A 403 -14.12 16.94 -8.42
C ASN A 403 -15.37 17.75 -8.80
N ARG A 404 -16.53 17.10 -8.94
CA ARG A 404 -17.83 17.74 -9.18
C ARG A 404 -18.28 18.57 -7.97
N LEU A 405 -18.23 17.99 -6.78
CA LEU A 405 -18.53 18.66 -5.51
C LEU A 405 -17.57 19.83 -5.26
N ALA A 406 -16.26 19.60 -5.39
CA ALA A 406 -15.24 20.62 -5.19
C ALA A 406 -15.39 21.82 -6.15
N ALA A 407 -15.67 21.57 -7.42
CA ALA A 407 -15.94 22.63 -8.39
C ALA A 407 -17.19 23.46 -8.01
N THR A 408 -18.27 22.81 -7.59
CA THR A 408 -19.51 23.47 -7.17
C THR A 408 -19.31 24.28 -5.89
N PHE A 409 -18.67 23.70 -4.88
CA PHE A 409 -18.33 24.38 -3.62
C PHE A 409 -17.45 25.61 -3.84
N LYS A 410 -16.47 25.55 -4.74
CA LYS A 410 -15.66 26.73 -5.08
C LYS A 410 -16.46 27.80 -5.85
N ALA A 411 -17.50 27.42 -6.59
CA ALA A 411 -18.36 28.36 -7.29
C ALA A 411 -19.34 29.09 -6.34
N ILE A 412 -19.95 28.38 -5.38
CA ILE A 412 -20.88 29.00 -4.42
C ILE A 412 -20.14 29.76 -3.30
N ASN A 413 -18.99 29.25 -2.85
CA ASN A 413 -18.14 29.85 -1.81
C ASN A 413 -16.82 30.31 -2.42
N SER A 414 -16.85 31.43 -3.15
CA SER A 414 -15.67 31.96 -3.86
C SER A 414 -14.50 32.32 -2.92
N HIS A 415 -14.79 32.63 -1.66
CA HIS A 415 -13.82 32.89 -0.58
C HIS A 415 -13.09 31.65 -0.06
N TRP A 416 -13.62 30.43 -0.27
CA TRP A 416 -12.99 29.21 0.25
C TRP A 416 -11.62 28.94 -0.36
N SER A 417 -10.66 28.58 0.49
CA SER A 417 -9.35 28.10 0.06
C SER A 417 -9.44 26.72 -0.61
N ALA A 418 -8.42 26.36 -1.39
CA ALA A 418 -8.32 25.03 -1.98
C ALA A 418 -8.32 23.90 -0.92
N GLU A 419 -7.83 24.17 0.30
CA GLU A 419 -7.94 23.21 1.42
C GLU A 419 -9.38 23.08 1.90
N THR A 420 -10.09 24.21 2.10
CA THR A 420 -11.47 24.21 2.60
C THR A 420 -12.39 23.46 1.62
N VAL A 421 -12.26 23.76 0.32
CA VAL A 421 -12.99 23.06 -0.74
C VAL A 421 -12.69 21.56 -0.74
N TYR A 422 -11.40 21.19 -0.63
CA TYR A 422 -10.99 19.78 -0.58
C TYR A 422 -11.57 19.05 0.63
N GLN A 423 -11.51 19.63 1.83
CA GLN A 423 -11.99 18.99 3.06
C GLN A 423 -13.52 18.92 3.11
N GLU A 424 -14.27 19.92 2.63
CA GLU A 424 -15.74 19.84 2.56
C GLU A 424 -16.20 18.82 1.50
N ALA A 425 -15.57 18.78 0.32
CA ALA A 425 -15.85 17.74 -0.68
C ALA A 425 -15.48 16.34 -0.15
N ARG A 426 -14.35 16.19 0.55
CA ARG A 426 -13.94 14.95 1.23
C ARG A 426 -14.95 14.52 2.30
N LYS A 427 -15.42 15.46 3.12
CA LYS A 427 -16.40 15.23 4.19
C LYS A 427 -17.74 14.76 3.63
N VAL A 428 -18.24 15.39 2.56
CA VAL A 428 -19.46 14.95 1.88
C VAL A 428 -19.30 13.59 1.24
N VAL A 429 -18.23 13.33 0.48
CA VAL A 429 -17.98 12.00 -0.12
C VAL A 429 -17.89 10.90 0.95
N GLY A 430 -17.26 11.17 2.09
CA GLY A 430 -17.24 10.25 3.24
C GLY A 430 -18.64 9.97 3.78
N ALA A 431 -19.48 10.99 3.95
CA ALA A 431 -20.88 10.82 4.34
C ALA A 431 -21.68 9.99 3.32
N LEU A 432 -21.44 10.16 2.02
CA LEU A 432 -22.08 9.34 0.98
C LEU A 432 -21.66 7.86 1.06
N HIS A 433 -20.38 7.57 1.37
CA HIS A 433 -19.93 6.19 1.63
C HIS A 433 -20.63 5.59 2.86
N GLN A 434 -20.78 6.38 3.93
CA GLN A 434 -21.49 5.98 5.15
C GLN A 434 -22.96 5.65 4.89
N ILE A 435 -23.67 6.54 4.20
CA ILE A 435 -25.09 6.40 3.86
C ILE A 435 -25.32 5.17 2.98
N ILE A 436 -24.65 5.08 1.82
CA ILE A 436 -24.84 3.95 0.89
C ILE A 436 -24.48 2.62 1.57
N THR A 437 -23.44 2.59 2.39
CA THR A 437 -23.06 1.36 3.11
C THR A 437 -24.10 0.96 4.15
N MET A 438 -24.48 1.85 5.08
CA MET A 438 -25.32 1.47 6.22
C MET A 438 -26.83 1.46 5.91
N ARG A 439 -27.29 2.26 4.96
CA ARG A 439 -28.69 2.31 4.50
C ARG A 439 -28.97 1.28 3.42
N ASP A 440 -28.12 1.18 2.40
CA ASP A 440 -28.46 0.46 1.16
C ASP A 440 -27.79 -0.92 1.05
N TYR A 441 -26.56 -1.09 1.57
CA TYR A 441 -25.77 -2.32 1.43
C TYR A 441 -25.90 -3.28 2.62
N ILE A 442 -25.54 -2.87 3.85
CA ILE A 442 -25.46 -3.77 5.01
C ILE A 442 -26.79 -4.47 5.35
N PRO A 443 -27.98 -3.84 5.23
CA PRO A 443 -29.26 -4.55 5.41
C PRO A 443 -29.45 -5.73 4.44
N LYS A 444 -28.95 -5.65 3.20
CA LYS A 444 -29.02 -6.72 2.20
C LYS A 444 -28.10 -7.90 2.51
N ILE A 445 -26.96 -7.62 3.16
CA ILE A 445 -25.98 -8.64 3.57
C ILE A 445 -26.44 -9.39 4.82
N LEU A 446 -26.95 -8.66 5.82
CA LEU A 446 -27.37 -9.22 7.11
C LEU A 446 -28.79 -9.80 7.09
N GLY A 447 -29.66 -9.29 6.22
CA GLY A 447 -31.11 -9.47 6.34
C GLY A 447 -31.72 -8.58 7.43
N PRO A 448 -33.03 -8.35 7.40
CA PRO A 448 -33.70 -7.33 8.21
C PRO A 448 -33.63 -7.62 9.71
N ASP A 449 -33.68 -8.89 10.12
CA ASP A 449 -33.73 -9.27 11.54
C ASP A 449 -32.37 -9.14 12.21
N ALA A 450 -31.30 -9.64 11.59
CA ALA A 450 -29.94 -9.48 12.08
C ALA A 450 -29.47 -8.01 12.00
N PHE A 451 -29.91 -7.23 11.02
CA PHE A 451 -29.65 -5.79 11.01
C PHE A 451 -30.26 -5.10 12.23
N ARG A 452 -31.54 -5.37 12.55
CA ARG A 452 -32.19 -4.82 13.76
C ARG A 452 -31.52 -5.30 15.05
N GLN A 453 -31.05 -6.54 15.11
CA GLN A 453 -30.42 -7.13 16.29
C GLN A 453 -29.00 -6.61 16.55
N TYR A 454 -28.16 -6.54 15.52
CA TYR A 454 -26.72 -6.28 15.68
C TYR A 454 -26.28 -4.86 15.34
N VAL A 455 -27.07 -4.12 14.56
CA VAL A 455 -26.80 -2.72 14.17
C VAL A 455 -27.80 -1.77 14.82
N GLY A 456 -29.09 -1.97 14.53
CA GLY A 456 -30.19 -1.15 15.03
C GLY A 456 -30.17 0.30 14.52
N PRO A 457 -31.05 1.18 15.05
CA PRO A 457 -30.97 2.62 14.79
C PRO A 457 -29.66 3.21 15.34
N TYR A 458 -29.31 4.43 14.92
CA TYR A 458 -28.22 5.20 15.50
C TYR A 458 -28.70 5.93 16.76
N GLU A 459 -27.93 5.85 17.84
CA GLU A 459 -28.27 6.43 19.15
C GLU A 459 -27.33 7.59 19.54
N GLY A 460 -26.39 7.94 18.65
CA GLY A 460 -25.33 8.92 18.90
C GLY A 460 -23.93 8.29 18.94
N TYR A 461 -22.92 9.15 19.05
CA TYR A 461 -21.52 8.74 19.20
C TYR A 461 -21.22 8.33 20.65
N ASP A 462 -20.65 7.15 20.84
CA ASP A 462 -20.15 6.66 22.13
C ASP A 462 -18.61 6.61 22.13
N PRO A 463 -17.91 7.45 22.92
CA PRO A 463 -16.46 7.42 23.02
C PRO A 463 -15.90 6.16 23.68
N ASN A 464 -16.73 5.29 24.28
CA ASN A 464 -16.31 4.00 24.84
C ASN A 464 -16.30 2.87 23.79
N VAL A 465 -16.94 3.07 22.64
CA VAL A 465 -16.93 2.09 21.54
C VAL A 465 -15.59 2.17 20.80
N ASN A 466 -14.99 1.00 20.55
CA ASN A 466 -13.76 0.89 19.78
C ASN A 466 -14.05 0.64 18.28
N PRO A 467 -13.89 1.64 17.39
CA PRO A 467 -14.10 1.49 15.95
C PRO A 467 -12.97 0.76 15.21
N THR A 468 -11.89 0.32 15.85
CA THR A 468 -10.83 -0.43 15.14
C THR A 468 -11.40 -1.70 14.50
N VAL A 469 -11.15 -1.89 13.19
CA VAL A 469 -11.54 -3.12 12.49
C VAL A 469 -10.91 -4.34 13.16
N SER A 470 -11.75 -5.33 13.46
CA SER A 470 -11.32 -6.58 14.08
C SER A 470 -10.64 -7.51 13.08
N ASN A 471 -9.72 -8.33 13.61
CA ASN A 471 -8.98 -9.30 12.84
C ASN A 471 -9.92 -10.36 12.23
N ILE A 472 -10.93 -10.81 12.98
CA ILE A 472 -11.94 -11.76 12.50
C ILE A 472 -12.78 -11.21 11.34
N PHE A 473 -13.16 -9.94 11.39
CA PHE A 473 -13.93 -9.29 10.34
C PHE A 473 -13.15 -9.25 9.02
N SER A 474 -11.96 -8.65 9.04
CA SER A 474 -11.11 -8.42 7.86
C SER A 474 -10.42 -9.67 7.30
N THR A 475 -10.26 -10.71 8.11
CA THR A 475 -9.55 -11.94 7.73
C THR A 475 -10.51 -13.07 7.35
N ALA A 476 -11.73 -13.07 7.87
CA ALA A 476 -12.73 -14.10 7.57
C ALA A 476 -14.10 -13.50 7.19
N ALA A 477 -14.81 -12.86 8.13
CA ALA A 477 -16.24 -12.66 7.97
C ALA A 477 -16.62 -11.80 6.75
N PHE A 478 -15.93 -10.67 6.51
CA PHE A 478 -16.22 -9.81 5.35
C PHE A 478 -15.71 -10.38 4.02
N ARG A 479 -14.88 -11.43 4.07
CA ARG A 479 -14.43 -12.19 2.89
C ARG A 479 -15.45 -13.21 2.38
N PHE A 480 -16.67 -13.20 2.91
CA PHE A 480 -17.80 -13.92 2.31
C PHE A 480 -18.03 -13.48 0.84
N GLY A 481 -17.78 -12.20 0.53
CA GLY A 481 -17.92 -11.65 -0.82
C GLY A 481 -17.07 -12.34 -1.89
N HIS A 482 -15.98 -13.05 -1.54
CA HIS A 482 -15.24 -13.88 -2.50
C HIS A 482 -16.09 -15.01 -3.09
N ALA A 483 -17.13 -15.47 -2.39
CA ALA A 483 -18.09 -16.46 -2.86
C ALA A 483 -19.22 -15.86 -3.72
N THR A 484 -19.35 -14.52 -3.77
CA THR A 484 -20.36 -13.80 -4.57
C THR A 484 -19.78 -13.16 -5.84
N VAL A 485 -18.49 -13.37 -6.11
CA VAL A 485 -17.81 -12.96 -7.35
C VAL A 485 -18.25 -13.84 -8.51
N HIS A 486 -18.79 -13.21 -9.55
CA HIS A 486 -19.16 -13.86 -10.79
C HIS A 486 -17.91 -14.15 -11.67
N PRO A 487 -17.82 -15.30 -12.36
CA PRO A 487 -16.64 -15.64 -13.19
C PRO A 487 -16.49 -14.77 -14.46
N LEU A 488 -17.52 -14.03 -14.84
CA LEU A 488 -17.52 -13.14 -16.00
C LEU A 488 -17.63 -11.66 -15.62
N VAL A 489 -16.77 -10.82 -16.21
CA VAL A 489 -16.98 -9.38 -16.29
C VAL A 489 -17.84 -9.07 -17.51
N ARG A 490 -19.04 -8.56 -17.25
CA ARG A 490 -20.07 -8.30 -18.26
C ARG A 490 -20.01 -6.84 -18.70
N ARG A 491 -20.15 -6.62 -20.02
CA ARG A 491 -20.10 -5.29 -20.66
C ARG A 491 -21.32 -5.13 -21.56
N LEU A 492 -22.08 -4.06 -21.35
CA LEU A 492 -23.34 -3.85 -22.05
C LEU A 492 -23.35 -2.56 -22.87
N ASP A 493 -24.06 -2.61 -24.00
CA ASP A 493 -24.33 -1.43 -24.84
C ASP A 493 -25.36 -0.49 -24.20
N ILE A 494 -25.76 0.56 -24.93
CA ILE A 494 -26.69 1.58 -24.44
C ILE A 494 -28.12 1.06 -24.18
N ASP A 495 -28.50 -0.06 -24.81
CA ASP A 495 -29.78 -0.74 -24.66
C ASP A 495 -29.73 -1.90 -23.64
N PHE A 496 -28.65 -1.94 -22.84
CA PHE A 496 -28.34 -2.95 -21.83
C PHE A 496 -28.28 -4.39 -22.38
N GLN A 497 -27.95 -4.54 -23.67
CA GLN A 497 -27.67 -5.84 -24.29
C GLN A 497 -26.17 -6.16 -24.27
N ASP A 498 -25.82 -7.43 -24.51
CA ASP A 498 -24.41 -7.85 -24.59
C ASP A 498 -23.72 -7.14 -25.76
N HIS A 499 -22.72 -6.31 -25.45
CA HIS A 499 -22.13 -5.37 -26.40
C HIS A 499 -21.42 -6.09 -27.56
N THR A 500 -21.84 -5.84 -28.80
CA THR A 500 -21.36 -6.55 -30.01
C THR A 500 -19.84 -6.53 -30.15
N ASP A 501 -19.25 -5.34 -29.97
CA ASP A 501 -17.82 -5.12 -30.19
C ASP A 501 -16.98 -5.32 -28.91
N LEU A 502 -17.61 -5.48 -27.75
CA LEU A 502 -16.98 -5.55 -26.43
C LEU A 502 -17.48 -6.77 -25.64
N PRO A 503 -17.13 -7.99 -26.07
CA PRO A 503 -17.68 -9.23 -25.51
C PRO A 503 -17.43 -9.35 -24.00
N ARG A 504 -18.27 -10.13 -23.31
CA ARG A 504 -18.05 -10.53 -21.92
C ARG A 504 -16.68 -11.21 -21.75
N LEU A 505 -16.00 -10.90 -20.66
CA LEU A 505 -14.62 -11.35 -20.38
C LEU A 505 -14.60 -12.33 -19.21
N GLN A 506 -13.71 -13.33 -19.26
CA GLN A 506 -13.41 -14.16 -18.10
C GLN A 506 -12.63 -13.35 -17.06
N LEU A 507 -12.82 -13.63 -15.77
CA LEU A 507 -12.23 -12.87 -14.68
C LEU A 507 -10.69 -12.96 -14.65
N HIS A 508 -10.10 -14.12 -14.95
CA HIS A 508 -8.65 -14.28 -15.08
C HIS A 508 -8.05 -13.38 -16.18
N ASP A 509 -8.87 -12.97 -17.14
CA ASP A 509 -8.49 -12.23 -18.33
C ASP A 509 -8.56 -10.70 -18.16
N VAL A 510 -8.90 -10.21 -16.96
CA VAL A 510 -9.00 -8.79 -16.63
C VAL A 510 -8.11 -8.33 -15.47
N PHE A 511 -7.57 -9.26 -14.67
CA PHE A 511 -6.80 -8.91 -13.47
C PHE A 511 -5.60 -8.01 -13.78
N PHE A 512 -5.52 -6.85 -13.11
CA PHE A 512 -4.47 -5.85 -13.29
C PHE A 512 -4.27 -5.38 -14.74
N ARG A 513 -5.32 -5.40 -15.57
CA ARG A 513 -5.29 -4.96 -16.98
C ARG A 513 -6.08 -3.64 -17.19
N PRO A 514 -5.61 -2.49 -16.64
CA PRO A 514 -6.29 -1.20 -16.76
C PRO A 514 -6.39 -0.70 -18.21
N TRP A 515 -5.57 -1.23 -19.11
CA TRP A 515 -5.67 -0.96 -20.55
C TRP A 515 -7.05 -1.33 -21.11
N ARG A 516 -7.72 -2.37 -20.59
CA ARG A 516 -9.08 -2.73 -21.01
C ARG A 516 -10.08 -1.62 -20.73
N LEU A 517 -10.01 -0.99 -19.54
CA LEU A 517 -10.88 0.15 -19.22
C LEU A 517 -10.63 1.33 -20.17
N ILE A 518 -9.35 1.62 -20.47
CA ILE A 518 -8.95 2.78 -21.29
C ILE A 518 -9.22 2.59 -22.79
N GLN A 519 -9.04 1.37 -23.32
CA GLN A 519 -9.10 1.08 -24.75
C GLN A 519 -10.39 0.38 -25.19
N GLU A 520 -11.06 -0.36 -24.29
CA GLU A 520 -12.22 -1.21 -24.60
C GLU A 520 -13.53 -0.65 -24.01
N GLY A 521 -13.83 0.62 -24.29
CA GLY A 521 -15.16 1.22 -24.10
C GLY A 521 -15.40 2.09 -22.86
N GLY A 522 -14.41 2.29 -21.99
CA GLY A 522 -14.53 3.19 -20.84
C GLY A 522 -15.36 2.63 -19.68
N LEU A 523 -15.86 3.53 -18.82
CA LEU A 523 -16.63 3.14 -17.63
C LEU A 523 -18.01 2.56 -18.00
N ASP A 524 -18.71 3.24 -18.91
CA ASP A 524 -20.14 3.05 -19.12
C ASP A 524 -20.55 1.58 -19.40
N PRO A 525 -19.88 0.80 -20.30
CA PRO A 525 -20.30 -0.57 -20.57
C PRO A 525 -20.16 -1.50 -19.35
N ILE A 526 -19.14 -1.25 -18.52
CA ILE A 526 -18.91 -2.00 -17.28
C ILE A 526 -19.95 -1.61 -16.24
N VAL A 527 -20.21 -0.32 -16.05
CA VAL A 527 -21.21 0.16 -15.08
C VAL A 527 -22.62 -0.35 -15.42
N ARG A 528 -23.01 -0.36 -16.71
CA ARG A 528 -24.27 -1.01 -17.14
C ARG A 528 -24.29 -2.50 -16.81
N GLY A 529 -23.18 -3.19 -17.04
CA GLY A 529 -23.00 -4.59 -16.65
C GLY A 529 -23.22 -4.84 -15.16
N LEU A 530 -22.64 -3.99 -14.30
CA LEU A 530 -22.79 -4.09 -12.84
C LEU A 530 -24.23 -3.85 -12.38
N LEU A 531 -24.98 -2.95 -13.04
CA LEU A 531 -26.35 -2.61 -12.68
C LEU A 531 -27.39 -3.63 -13.16
N ALA A 532 -27.21 -4.21 -14.35
CA ALA A 532 -28.24 -5.01 -15.02
C ALA A 532 -27.98 -6.52 -15.05
N ARG A 533 -26.89 -7.00 -14.44
CA ARG A 533 -26.54 -8.43 -14.40
C ARG A 533 -26.43 -8.93 -12.95
N PRO A 534 -26.92 -10.15 -12.66
CA PRO A 534 -27.01 -10.68 -11.31
C PRO A 534 -25.65 -11.08 -10.74
N ALA A 535 -25.42 -10.89 -9.45
CA ALA A 535 -24.22 -11.41 -8.77
C ALA A 535 -24.13 -12.95 -8.87
N LYS A 536 -23.00 -13.53 -8.47
CA LYS A 536 -22.98 -14.98 -8.15
C LYS A 536 -23.67 -15.19 -6.80
N LEU A 537 -24.56 -16.17 -6.72
CA LEU A 537 -25.10 -16.66 -5.46
C LEU A 537 -24.07 -17.58 -4.77
N GLN A 538 -23.86 -17.41 -3.46
CA GLN A 538 -23.15 -18.40 -2.65
C GLN A 538 -24.11 -19.55 -2.34
N VAL A 539 -23.76 -20.74 -2.81
CA VAL A 539 -24.49 -22.00 -2.58
C VAL A 539 -23.51 -23.01 -2.00
N GLN A 540 -23.93 -23.84 -1.04
CA GLN A 540 -23.05 -24.71 -0.23
C GLN A 540 -22.16 -25.68 -1.04
N GLU A 541 -22.61 -26.13 -2.22
CA GLU A 541 -21.83 -27.00 -3.11
C GLU A 541 -21.04 -26.23 -4.19
N GLN A 542 -21.15 -24.90 -4.22
CA GLN A 542 -20.67 -24.03 -5.29
C GLN A 542 -20.00 -22.78 -4.71
N LEU A 543 -19.16 -22.92 -3.68
CA LEU A 543 -18.70 -21.79 -2.88
C LEU A 543 -17.88 -20.79 -3.72
N MET A 544 -16.80 -21.22 -4.40
CA MET A 544 -15.98 -20.35 -5.26
C MET A 544 -15.68 -20.99 -6.61
N ASN A 545 -15.76 -20.17 -7.66
CA ASN A 545 -15.53 -20.60 -9.05
C ASN A 545 -14.02 -20.74 -9.36
N GLU A 546 -13.71 -21.50 -10.43
CA GLU A 546 -12.34 -21.79 -10.86
C GLU A 546 -11.52 -20.56 -11.29
N GLU A 547 -12.14 -19.42 -11.63
CA GLU A 547 -11.40 -18.18 -11.90
C GLU A 547 -10.63 -17.68 -10.66
N LEU A 548 -11.13 -18.00 -9.46
CA LEU A 548 -10.55 -17.61 -8.18
C LEU A 548 -9.77 -18.75 -7.49
N THR A 549 -10.12 -20.02 -7.72
CA THR A 549 -9.40 -21.16 -7.11
C THR A 549 -8.30 -21.74 -7.99
N GLU A 550 -8.44 -21.68 -9.33
CA GLU A 550 -7.50 -22.28 -10.29
C GLU A 550 -6.78 -21.27 -11.17
N LYS A 551 -7.34 -20.07 -11.38
CA LYS A 551 -6.84 -19.09 -12.37
C LYS A 551 -6.56 -17.69 -11.80
N LEU A 552 -6.40 -17.57 -10.48
CA LEU A 552 -6.15 -16.27 -9.85
C LEU A 552 -4.85 -15.66 -10.38
N PHE A 553 -4.97 -14.45 -10.95
CA PHE A 553 -3.88 -13.65 -11.53
C PHE A 553 -3.06 -14.33 -12.64
N VAL A 554 -3.67 -15.19 -13.47
CA VAL A 554 -3.01 -15.81 -14.63
C VAL A 554 -2.39 -14.77 -15.58
N LEU A 555 -1.09 -14.94 -15.80
CA LEU A 555 -0.32 -14.30 -16.86
C LEU A 555 0.12 -15.36 -17.87
N SER A 556 0.65 -14.93 -19.02
CA SER A 556 1.05 -15.81 -20.13
C SER A 556 2.18 -16.82 -19.82
N ASN A 557 2.68 -16.86 -18.58
CA ASN A 557 3.69 -17.81 -18.09
C ASN A 557 3.07 -18.71 -17.00
N SER A 558 3.41 -19.99 -17.02
CA SER A 558 2.81 -21.03 -16.17
C SER A 558 2.99 -20.77 -14.66
N GLY A 559 1.87 -20.50 -14.01
CA GLY A 559 1.70 -20.42 -12.57
C GLY A 559 0.28 -19.94 -12.29
N THR A 560 -0.33 -20.42 -11.21
CA THR A 560 -1.67 -19.99 -10.78
C THR A 560 -1.70 -19.85 -9.26
N LEU A 561 -2.69 -19.14 -8.74
CA LEU A 561 -2.95 -19.02 -7.32
C LEU A 561 -4.40 -19.42 -7.01
N ASP A 562 -4.64 -19.72 -5.74
CA ASP A 562 -5.93 -20.16 -5.21
C ASP A 562 -6.35 -19.22 -4.08
N LEU A 563 -7.36 -18.38 -4.31
CA LEU A 563 -7.84 -17.40 -3.34
C LEU A 563 -8.47 -18.07 -2.10
N ALA A 564 -9.08 -19.24 -2.25
CA ALA A 564 -9.67 -19.98 -1.13
C ALA A 564 -8.56 -20.55 -0.22
N SER A 565 -7.53 -21.18 -0.81
CA SER A 565 -6.33 -21.60 -0.07
C SER A 565 -5.63 -20.42 0.61
N LEU A 566 -5.52 -19.29 -0.08
CA LEU A 566 -4.93 -18.06 0.48
C LEU A 566 -5.76 -17.53 1.68
N ASN A 567 -7.09 -17.61 1.65
CA ASN A 567 -7.94 -17.17 2.77
C ASN A 567 -7.79 -18.09 3.99
N LEU A 568 -7.84 -19.42 3.79
CA LEU A 568 -7.64 -20.41 4.85
C LEU A 568 -6.24 -20.25 5.49
N GLN A 569 -5.19 -20.18 4.68
CA GLN A 569 -3.82 -19.98 5.15
C GLN A 569 -3.65 -18.63 5.88
N ARG A 570 -4.35 -17.58 5.43
CA ARG A 570 -4.35 -16.25 6.10
C ARG A 570 -5.04 -16.29 7.46
N GLY A 571 -6.17 -17.00 7.59
CA GLY A 571 -6.83 -17.21 8.88
C GLY A 571 -5.91 -17.90 9.90
N ARG A 572 -5.12 -18.88 9.43
CA ARG A 572 -4.11 -19.59 10.22
C ARG A 572 -2.88 -18.72 10.58
N ASP A 573 -2.36 -17.91 9.64
CA ASP A 573 -1.30 -16.90 9.88
C ASP A 573 -1.72 -15.82 10.89
N HIS A 574 -2.99 -15.43 10.85
CA HIS A 574 -3.58 -14.48 11.78
C HIS A 574 -3.94 -15.10 13.14
N GLY A 575 -3.73 -16.40 13.33
CA GLY A 575 -4.05 -17.10 14.58
C GLY A 575 -5.52 -16.96 14.95
N LEU A 576 -6.43 -17.08 13.97
CA LEU A 576 -7.87 -17.07 14.26
C LEU A 576 -8.27 -18.36 15.01
N PRO A 577 -9.05 -18.24 16.09
CA PRO A 577 -9.74 -19.37 16.72
C PRO A 577 -10.60 -20.16 15.72
N GLY A 578 -10.88 -21.41 16.06
CA GLY A 578 -11.76 -22.29 15.29
C GLY A 578 -13.22 -21.80 15.22
N TYR A 579 -13.97 -22.34 14.27
CA TYR A 579 -15.36 -21.99 13.99
C TYR A 579 -16.27 -21.92 15.23
N ASN A 580 -16.20 -22.94 16.11
CA ASN A 580 -17.06 -23.06 17.27
C ASN A 580 -16.81 -21.97 18.35
N GLU A 581 -15.57 -21.51 18.53
CA GLU A 581 -15.26 -20.39 19.44
C GLU A 581 -15.98 -19.09 19.01
N TRP A 582 -16.09 -18.87 17.69
CA TRP A 582 -16.81 -17.74 17.14
C TRP A 582 -18.33 -17.91 17.16
N ARG A 583 -18.84 -19.15 17.08
CA ARG A 583 -20.27 -19.43 17.35
C ARG A 583 -20.63 -19.01 18.78
N GLU A 584 -19.85 -19.44 19.77
CA GLU A 584 -20.12 -19.11 21.17
C GLU A 584 -19.98 -17.60 21.48
N PHE A 585 -18.99 -16.91 20.89
CA PHE A 585 -18.89 -15.45 20.92
C PHE A 585 -20.18 -14.74 20.42
N CYS A 586 -20.86 -15.34 19.45
CA CYS A 586 -22.12 -14.86 18.89
C CYS A 586 -23.37 -15.36 19.63
N GLY A 587 -23.23 -16.10 20.73
CA GLY A 587 -24.35 -16.72 21.46
C GLY A 587 -25.02 -17.88 20.71
N LEU A 588 -24.35 -18.42 19.70
CA LEU A 588 -24.80 -19.57 18.92
C LEU A 588 -24.29 -20.87 19.55
N SER A 589 -25.07 -21.95 19.47
CA SER A 589 -24.67 -23.26 20.00
C SER A 589 -23.37 -23.77 19.37
N ARG A 590 -22.45 -24.29 20.18
CA ARG A 590 -21.35 -25.16 19.73
C ARG A 590 -21.94 -26.38 19.01
N LEU A 591 -21.28 -26.83 17.93
CA LEU A 591 -21.72 -27.98 17.12
C LEU A 591 -20.61 -29.03 17.14
N GLU A 592 -20.82 -30.18 17.79
CA GLU A 592 -19.76 -31.18 17.98
C GLU A 592 -19.84 -32.32 16.97
N THR A 593 -21.07 -32.71 16.58
CA THR A 593 -21.32 -33.87 15.71
C THR A 593 -21.89 -33.49 14.35
N SER A 594 -21.76 -34.36 13.34
CA SER A 594 -22.34 -34.14 12.00
C SER A 594 -23.87 -33.94 12.04
N ALA A 595 -24.56 -34.59 12.97
CA ALA A 595 -26.00 -34.40 13.18
C ALA A 595 -26.33 -33.00 13.70
N GLU A 596 -25.46 -32.42 14.53
CA GLU A 596 -25.61 -31.07 15.04
C GLU A 596 -25.19 -30.00 14.04
N MET A 597 -24.12 -30.22 13.27
CA MET A 597 -23.73 -29.36 12.14
C MET A 597 -24.84 -29.25 11.09
N SER A 598 -25.62 -30.32 10.90
CA SER A 598 -26.82 -30.31 10.04
C SER A 598 -27.94 -29.36 10.51
N ARG A 599 -27.81 -28.71 11.68
CA ARG A 599 -28.71 -27.62 12.15
C ARG A 599 -28.32 -26.24 11.63
N ALA A 600 -27.09 -26.07 11.14
CA ALA A 600 -26.55 -24.81 10.62
C ALA A 600 -26.16 -24.90 9.14
N ILE A 601 -25.96 -26.12 8.63
CA ILE A 601 -25.56 -26.43 7.26
C ILE A 601 -26.53 -27.51 6.75
N THR A 602 -27.58 -27.12 6.02
CA THR A 602 -28.62 -28.06 5.57
C THR A 602 -28.06 -29.19 4.68
N ASN A 603 -27.02 -28.93 3.89
CA ASN A 603 -26.42 -29.94 3.02
C ASN A 603 -25.52 -30.95 3.78
N ARG A 604 -26.06 -32.14 4.01
CA ARG A 604 -25.36 -33.27 4.66
C ARG A 604 -24.11 -33.75 3.93
N SER A 605 -24.05 -33.62 2.60
CA SER A 605 -22.86 -33.98 1.80
C SER A 605 -21.68 -33.06 2.17
N VAL A 606 -21.96 -31.76 2.28
CA VAL A 606 -20.98 -30.75 2.71
C VAL A 606 -20.56 -30.98 4.16
N VAL A 607 -21.50 -31.22 5.08
CA VAL A 607 -21.19 -31.55 6.49
C VAL A 607 -20.28 -32.78 6.61
N ASN A 608 -20.58 -33.86 5.89
CA ASN A 608 -19.77 -35.07 5.91
C ASN A 608 -18.36 -34.81 5.39
N LYS A 609 -18.22 -34.15 4.23
CA LYS A 609 -16.91 -33.76 3.68
C LYS A 609 -16.10 -32.86 4.62
N ILE A 610 -16.73 -31.90 5.32
CA ILE A 610 -16.07 -31.05 6.32
C ILE A 610 -15.51 -31.92 7.44
N MET A 611 -16.31 -32.85 7.98
CA MET A 611 -15.86 -33.73 9.07
C MET A 611 -14.84 -34.78 8.61
N ASP A 612 -14.94 -35.25 7.38
CA ASP A 612 -13.94 -36.15 6.78
C ASP A 612 -12.59 -35.47 6.60
N LEU A 613 -12.53 -34.14 6.41
CA LEU A 613 -11.29 -33.38 6.29
C LEU A 613 -10.75 -32.91 7.65
N TYR A 614 -11.58 -32.24 8.47
CA TYR A 614 -11.14 -31.61 9.72
C TYR A 614 -11.11 -32.55 10.93
N LYS A 615 -11.79 -33.70 10.85
CA LYS A 615 -11.96 -34.75 11.88
C LYS A 615 -12.64 -34.34 13.19
N HIS A 616 -12.57 -33.05 13.56
CA HIS A 616 -13.19 -32.47 14.74
C HIS A 616 -13.77 -31.10 14.39
N ALA A 617 -14.98 -30.79 14.88
CA ALA A 617 -15.68 -29.56 14.50
C ALA A 617 -14.94 -28.27 14.91
N ASP A 618 -14.28 -28.30 16.07
CA ASP A 618 -13.49 -27.17 16.57
C ASP A 618 -12.27 -26.83 15.69
N ASN A 619 -11.80 -27.78 14.87
CA ASN A 619 -10.66 -27.55 13.98
C ASN A 619 -11.03 -26.72 12.75
N ILE A 620 -12.32 -26.63 12.41
CA ILE A 620 -12.83 -25.96 11.20
C ILE A 620 -12.36 -24.51 11.18
N ASP A 621 -11.69 -24.11 10.09
CA ASP A 621 -11.26 -22.74 9.88
C ASP A 621 -12.50 -21.83 9.74
N VAL A 622 -12.60 -20.79 10.58
CA VAL A 622 -13.83 -19.98 10.72
C VAL A 622 -14.33 -19.35 9.41
N TRP A 623 -13.44 -19.07 8.45
CA TRP A 623 -13.85 -18.57 7.13
C TRP A 623 -14.70 -19.62 6.36
N LEU A 624 -14.28 -20.88 6.33
CA LEU A 624 -15.07 -21.97 5.75
C LEU A 624 -16.34 -22.20 6.56
N GLY A 625 -16.22 -22.27 7.90
CA GLY A 625 -17.34 -22.57 8.79
C GLY A 625 -18.51 -21.59 8.63
N GLY A 626 -18.24 -20.27 8.66
CA GLY A 626 -19.28 -19.26 8.47
C GLY A 626 -19.78 -19.13 7.02
N LEU A 627 -18.99 -19.54 6.03
CA LEU A 627 -19.39 -19.57 4.62
C LEU A 627 -20.25 -20.80 4.28
N ALA A 628 -20.14 -21.89 5.05
CA ALA A 628 -20.96 -23.08 4.86
C ALA A 628 -22.37 -22.95 5.45
N GLU A 629 -22.62 -21.98 6.34
CA GLU A 629 -23.92 -21.81 7.00
C GLU A 629 -25.06 -21.47 6.04
N ASP A 630 -26.25 -21.97 6.34
CA ASP A 630 -27.50 -21.56 5.68
C ASP A 630 -27.75 -20.06 5.89
N PHE A 631 -28.21 -19.36 4.86
CA PHE A 631 -28.51 -17.93 4.95
C PHE A 631 -29.66 -17.62 5.91
N LEU A 632 -29.56 -16.46 6.58
CA LEU A 632 -30.72 -15.84 7.21
C LEU A 632 -31.74 -15.35 6.15
N PRO A 633 -33.04 -15.30 6.46
CA PRO A 633 -34.06 -14.79 5.54
C PRO A 633 -33.75 -13.38 5.03
N GLY A 634 -33.71 -13.21 3.70
CA GLY A 634 -33.39 -11.93 3.04
C GLY A 634 -31.92 -11.50 3.11
N ALA A 635 -31.03 -12.34 3.65
CA ALA A 635 -29.60 -12.06 3.81
C ALA A 635 -28.75 -12.66 2.67
N ARG A 636 -27.44 -12.39 2.72
CA ARG A 636 -26.38 -13.14 2.00
C ARG A 636 -25.29 -13.65 2.93
N THR A 637 -25.64 -13.83 4.20
CA THR A 637 -24.77 -14.39 5.24
C THR A 637 -25.56 -15.32 6.15
N GLY A 638 -24.87 -16.33 6.70
CA GLY A 638 -25.40 -17.16 7.78
C GLY A 638 -25.29 -16.48 9.14
N PRO A 639 -25.93 -17.04 10.19
CA PRO A 639 -25.97 -16.47 11.54
C PRO A 639 -24.63 -15.96 12.09
N LEU A 640 -23.53 -16.69 11.88
CA LEU A 640 -22.21 -16.35 12.41
C LEU A 640 -21.65 -15.09 11.75
N PHE A 641 -21.64 -15.03 10.42
CA PHE A 641 -21.14 -13.86 9.71
C PHE A 641 -22.07 -12.66 9.86
N ALA A 642 -23.38 -12.88 9.95
CA ALA A 642 -24.33 -11.81 10.24
C ALA A 642 -24.04 -11.14 11.60
N CYS A 643 -23.75 -11.94 12.63
CA CYS A 643 -23.32 -11.45 13.95
C CYS A 643 -22.00 -10.66 13.88
N ILE A 644 -20.96 -11.21 13.25
CA ILE A 644 -19.62 -10.58 13.22
C ILE A 644 -19.63 -9.29 12.41
N ILE A 645 -20.24 -9.31 11.21
CA ILE A 645 -20.36 -8.14 10.34
C ILE A 645 -21.24 -7.07 10.99
N GLY A 646 -22.40 -7.44 11.54
CA GLY A 646 -23.30 -6.52 12.23
C GLY A 646 -22.63 -5.83 13.42
N LYS A 647 -21.97 -6.59 14.30
CA LYS A 647 -21.19 -6.03 15.43
C LYS A 647 -20.09 -5.08 14.96
N GLN A 648 -19.37 -5.40 13.88
CA GLN A 648 -18.32 -4.54 13.37
C GLN A 648 -18.91 -3.24 12.81
N MET A 649 -19.94 -3.33 11.98
CA MET A 649 -20.58 -2.17 11.34
C MET A 649 -21.20 -1.23 12.39
N LYS A 650 -21.80 -1.77 13.46
CA LYS A 650 -22.24 -0.98 14.61
C LYS A 650 -21.06 -0.27 15.28
N ALA A 651 -19.94 -0.96 15.52
CA ALA A 651 -18.76 -0.35 16.13
C ALA A 651 -18.12 0.74 15.24
N LEU A 652 -18.13 0.57 13.91
CA LEU A 652 -17.66 1.59 12.96
C LEU A 652 -18.54 2.83 12.95
N ARG A 653 -19.84 2.68 13.18
CA ARG A 653 -20.82 3.78 13.22
C ARG A 653 -20.82 4.50 14.56
N ASP A 654 -21.01 3.76 15.64
CA ASP A 654 -21.24 4.30 16.98
C ASP A 654 -19.93 4.81 17.61
N GLY A 655 -18.78 4.24 17.24
CA GLY A 655 -17.45 4.66 17.67
C GLY A 655 -16.81 5.77 16.81
N ASP A 656 -17.52 6.31 15.82
CA ASP A 656 -17.01 7.37 14.93
C ASP A 656 -17.57 8.75 15.30
N ARG A 657 -16.71 9.61 15.86
CA ARG A 657 -17.05 10.98 16.23
C ARG A 657 -17.55 11.80 15.03
N PHE A 658 -17.08 11.47 13.83
CA PHE A 658 -17.40 12.17 12.59
C PHE A 658 -18.47 11.45 11.75
N TRP A 659 -19.24 10.52 12.33
CA TRP A 659 -20.40 9.91 11.68
C TRP A 659 -21.41 10.98 11.21
N TRP A 660 -21.95 10.84 10.00
CA TRP A 660 -22.71 11.92 9.34
C TRP A 660 -23.99 12.35 10.07
N GLU A 661 -24.66 11.44 10.79
CA GLU A 661 -25.84 11.75 11.61
C GLU A 661 -25.48 12.48 12.92
N ASN A 662 -24.21 12.50 13.33
CA ASN A 662 -23.79 13.14 14.57
C ASN A 662 -23.98 14.66 14.47
N SER A 663 -24.63 15.25 15.47
CA SER A 663 -25.25 16.58 15.38
C SER A 663 -24.28 17.71 15.03
N HIS A 664 -23.01 17.59 15.41
CA HIS A 664 -21.96 18.57 15.18
C HIS A 664 -21.19 18.40 13.86
N VAL A 665 -21.48 17.35 13.08
CA VAL A 665 -20.74 17.04 11.84
C VAL A 665 -21.32 17.81 10.65
N PHE A 666 -22.65 17.80 10.48
CA PHE A 666 -23.38 18.56 9.47
C PHE A 666 -24.50 19.37 10.12
N THR A 667 -25.00 20.40 9.44
CA THR A 667 -26.24 21.09 9.85
C THR A 667 -27.48 20.23 9.53
N ASP A 668 -28.63 20.53 10.12
CA ASP A 668 -29.88 19.82 9.81
C ASP A 668 -30.26 19.93 8.32
N ALA A 669 -30.07 21.11 7.71
CA ALA A 669 -30.30 21.30 6.28
C ALA A 669 -29.36 20.44 5.43
N GLN A 670 -28.07 20.36 5.80
CA GLN A 670 -27.10 19.50 5.12
C GLN A 670 -27.44 18.00 5.26
N ARG A 671 -27.92 17.56 6.44
CA ARG A 671 -28.42 16.18 6.64
C ARG A 671 -29.61 15.86 5.74
N GLN A 672 -30.60 16.76 5.66
CA GLN A 672 -31.79 16.58 4.81
C GLN A 672 -31.44 16.46 3.32
N GLU A 673 -30.39 17.15 2.85
CA GLU A 673 -29.91 16.97 1.48
C GLU A 673 -29.12 15.65 1.32
N LEU A 674 -28.23 15.31 2.26
CA LEU A 674 -27.47 14.05 2.25
C LEU A 674 -28.39 12.82 2.20
N GLU A 675 -29.50 12.82 2.93
CA GLU A 675 -30.50 11.74 2.96
C GLU A 675 -31.10 11.43 1.59
N LYS A 676 -31.21 12.42 0.69
CA LYS A 676 -31.75 12.24 -0.67
C LYS A 676 -30.77 11.51 -1.60
N HIS A 677 -29.48 11.49 -1.28
CA HIS A 677 -28.48 10.94 -2.19
C HIS A 677 -28.57 9.41 -2.28
N SER A 678 -28.31 8.87 -3.46
CA SER A 678 -28.24 7.44 -3.74
C SER A 678 -27.01 7.08 -4.59
N LEU A 679 -26.62 5.81 -4.63
CA LEU A 679 -25.57 5.33 -5.54
C LEU A 679 -25.95 5.51 -7.03
N PRO A 680 -27.19 5.26 -7.48
CA PRO A 680 -27.67 5.65 -8.81
C PRO A 680 -27.44 7.13 -9.16
N ARG A 681 -27.60 8.07 -8.22
CA ARG A 681 -27.31 9.49 -8.43
C ARG A 681 -25.83 9.73 -8.74
N VAL A 682 -24.92 9.11 -7.98
CA VAL A 682 -23.46 9.18 -8.26
C VAL A 682 -23.17 8.70 -9.68
N ILE A 683 -23.81 7.61 -10.11
CA ILE A 683 -23.62 7.05 -11.45
C ILE A 683 -24.11 8.02 -12.51
N CYS A 684 -25.33 8.55 -12.39
CA CYS A 684 -25.89 9.54 -13.32
C CYS A 684 -25.05 10.83 -13.42
N ASP A 685 -24.49 11.32 -12.32
CA ASP A 685 -23.68 12.55 -12.30
C ASP A 685 -22.26 12.36 -12.87
N ASN A 686 -21.78 11.12 -12.98
CA ASN A 686 -20.37 10.83 -13.25
C ASN A 686 -20.13 9.82 -14.40
N THR A 687 -21.16 9.46 -15.18
CA THR A 687 -21.09 8.57 -16.36
C THR A 687 -21.91 9.12 -17.53
N GLY A 688 -21.87 8.47 -18.70
CA GLY A 688 -22.78 8.75 -19.82
C GLY A 688 -24.11 7.98 -19.76
N LEU A 689 -24.46 7.34 -18.65
CA LEU A 689 -25.74 6.63 -18.51
C LEU A 689 -26.88 7.64 -18.33
N THR A 690 -27.93 7.48 -19.13
CA THR A 690 -29.17 8.28 -19.04
C THR A 690 -30.29 7.58 -18.27
N ARG A 691 -30.15 6.27 -17.98
CA ARG A 691 -31.08 5.48 -17.19
C ARG A 691 -30.34 4.55 -16.22
N VAL A 692 -30.90 4.38 -15.03
CA VAL A 692 -30.35 3.57 -13.93
C VAL A 692 -31.50 2.93 -13.13
N PRO A 693 -31.28 1.81 -12.41
CA PRO A 693 -32.28 1.30 -11.48
C PRO A 693 -32.35 2.18 -10.23
N VAL A 694 -33.52 2.21 -9.58
CA VAL A 694 -33.74 2.98 -8.33
C VAL A 694 -32.84 2.50 -7.19
N ASP A 695 -32.52 1.21 -7.15
CA ASP A 695 -31.58 0.60 -6.23
C ASP A 695 -30.50 -0.15 -7.03
N ALA A 696 -29.28 0.41 -7.04
CA ALA A 696 -28.15 -0.14 -7.78
C ALA A 696 -27.77 -1.58 -7.37
N PHE A 697 -28.19 -2.04 -6.19
CA PHE A 697 -27.87 -3.37 -5.67
C PHE A 697 -28.90 -4.45 -5.99
N HIS A 698 -30.09 -4.10 -6.50
CA HIS A 698 -31.09 -5.07 -6.92
C HIS A 698 -30.99 -5.35 -8.43
N THR A 699 -31.27 -6.60 -8.83
CA THR A 699 -31.34 -6.99 -10.23
C THR A 699 -32.65 -6.49 -10.85
N GLY A 700 -32.57 -5.58 -11.82
CA GLY A 700 -33.71 -5.05 -12.56
C GLY A 700 -33.70 -5.48 -14.04
N LYS A 701 -34.88 -5.48 -14.68
CA LYS A 701 -35.06 -5.69 -16.11
C LYS A 701 -35.14 -4.36 -16.84
N PHE A 702 -34.23 -4.14 -17.78
CA PHE A 702 -34.29 -2.98 -18.67
C PHE A 702 -35.34 -3.20 -19.77
N PRO A 703 -36.17 -2.20 -20.12
CA PRO A 703 -36.23 -0.84 -19.57
C PRO A 703 -37.19 -0.65 -18.38
N GLN A 704 -37.92 -1.68 -17.95
CA GLN A 704 -39.04 -1.56 -17.00
C GLN A 704 -38.61 -1.05 -15.61
N ASP A 705 -37.52 -1.60 -15.08
CA ASP A 705 -37.05 -1.33 -13.71
C ASP A 705 -35.95 -0.24 -13.68
N PHE A 706 -35.83 0.55 -14.76
CA PHE A 706 -34.79 1.57 -14.95
C PHE A 706 -35.43 2.94 -15.21
N GLU A 707 -35.20 3.91 -14.33
CA GLU A 707 -35.74 5.28 -14.41
C GLU A 707 -34.80 6.24 -15.17
N SER A 708 -35.28 7.43 -15.52
CA SER A 708 -34.43 8.47 -16.11
C SER A 708 -33.47 9.02 -15.07
N CYS A 709 -32.22 9.32 -15.46
CA CYS A 709 -31.30 10.07 -14.60
C CYS A 709 -31.77 11.50 -14.28
N GLU A 710 -32.83 12.00 -14.92
CA GLU A 710 -33.50 13.26 -14.57
C GLU A 710 -34.49 13.08 -13.39
N ASP A 711 -35.03 11.88 -13.19
CA ASP A 711 -35.99 11.56 -12.12
C ASP A 711 -35.30 11.15 -10.81
N ILE A 712 -34.05 10.68 -10.87
CA ILE A 712 -33.26 10.29 -9.69
C ILE A 712 -32.89 11.52 -8.83
N PRO A 713 -33.33 11.60 -7.56
CA PRO A 713 -33.10 12.76 -6.70
C PRO A 713 -31.64 13.20 -6.57
N SER A 714 -31.40 14.50 -6.63
CA SER A 714 -30.11 15.15 -6.37
C SER A 714 -30.13 15.91 -5.03
N MET A 715 -28.93 16.18 -4.49
CA MET A 715 -28.75 17.09 -3.35
C MET A 715 -28.75 18.54 -3.84
N ASP A 716 -29.43 19.43 -3.12
CA ASP A 716 -29.18 20.85 -3.25
C ASP A 716 -27.86 21.23 -2.55
N LEU A 717 -26.84 21.61 -3.32
CA LEU A 717 -25.53 22.00 -2.78
C LEU A 717 -25.52 23.45 -2.26
N GLU A 718 -26.56 24.24 -2.49
CA GLU A 718 -26.68 25.62 -1.98
C GLU A 718 -26.74 25.66 -0.44
N VAL A 719 -27.15 24.57 0.24
CA VAL A 719 -27.12 24.49 1.72
C VAL A 719 -25.70 24.43 2.31
N TRP A 720 -24.66 24.35 1.49
CA TRP A 720 -23.25 24.56 1.88
C TRP A 720 -22.76 26.00 1.66
N ARG A 721 -23.60 26.91 1.16
CA ARG A 721 -23.24 28.32 1.01
C ARG A 721 -23.05 28.98 2.39
N GLU A 722 -21.85 29.47 2.65
CA GLU A 722 -21.62 30.34 3.81
C GLU A 722 -22.15 31.73 3.51
N THR A 723 -23.04 32.22 4.39
CA THR A 723 -23.54 33.60 4.36
C THR A 723 -23.03 34.33 5.59
N PHE A 724 -22.60 35.58 5.41
CA PHE A 724 -22.00 36.38 6.46
C PHE A 724 -22.98 37.48 6.90
N PRO A 725 -23.20 37.69 8.21
CA PRO A 725 -23.91 38.86 8.70
C PRO A 725 -23.21 40.15 8.25
N GLN A 726 -23.95 41.09 7.67
CA GLN A 726 -23.43 42.40 7.24
C GLN A 726 -23.25 43.36 8.45
N ASP A 727 -22.35 43.02 9.37
CA ASP A 727 -21.97 43.89 10.49
C ASP A 727 -20.48 44.32 10.34
N ASP A 728 -20.31 45.51 9.76
CA ASP A 728 -19.16 46.02 8.97
C ASP A 728 -17.79 46.20 9.68
N LYS A 729 -17.34 45.31 10.57
CA LYS A 729 -16.04 45.48 11.28
C LYS A 729 -15.01 44.36 11.15
N CYS A 730 -15.42 43.12 10.89
CA CYS A 730 -14.50 41.98 10.79
C CYS A 730 -14.29 41.60 9.31
N VAL A 731 -13.43 42.35 8.62
CA VAL A 731 -13.08 42.07 7.21
C VAL A 731 -12.18 40.84 7.14
N PHE A 732 -12.53 39.87 6.28
CA PHE A 732 -11.70 38.68 6.03
C PHE A 732 -10.42 39.06 5.26
N PRO A 733 -9.27 38.44 5.53
CA PRO A 733 -8.08 38.61 4.69
C PRO A 733 -8.35 38.07 3.28
N GLU A 734 -8.06 38.84 2.24
CA GLU A 734 -8.15 38.35 0.85
C GLU A 734 -7.20 37.17 0.58
N LYS A 735 -6.09 37.10 1.34
CA LYS A 735 -5.06 36.06 1.22
C LYS A 735 -4.22 35.97 2.49
N VAL A 736 -3.78 34.75 2.83
CA VAL A 736 -2.72 34.49 3.82
C VAL A 736 -1.50 33.96 3.08
N ASP A 737 -0.33 34.57 3.25
CA ASP A 737 0.86 34.17 2.49
C ASP A 737 1.41 32.83 2.98
N ASN A 738 1.35 31.82 2.10
CA ASN A 738 1.72 30.41 2.37
C ASN A 738 0.86 29.75 3.48
N GLY A 739 -0.35 30.27 3.71
CA GLY A 739 -1.34 29.71 4.62
C GLY A 739 -2.76 29.96 4.13
N ASN A 740 -3.73 29.63 4.96
CA ASN A 740 -5.15 29.84 4.76
C ASN A 740 -5.83 30.02 6.13
N PHE A 741 -7.14 30.27 6.12
CA PHE A 741 -7.99 30.18 7.30
C PHE A 741 -9.25 29.37 6.99
N VAL A 742 -9.91 28.89 8.04
CA VAL A 742 -11.32 28.48 8.01
C VAL A 742 -12.15 29.36 8.93
N HIS A 743 -13.41 29.52 8.55
CA HIS A 743 -14.46 30.06 9.40
C HIS A 743 -14.94 28.98 10.40
N CYS A 744 -15.07 29.40 11.65
CA CYS A 744 -15.63 28.63 12.75
C CYS A 744 -16.55 29.50 13.61
N GLU A 745 -17.58 28.88 14.21
CA GLU A 745 -18.43 29.53 15.20
C GLU A 745 -18.16 28.90 16.57
N GLU A 746 -17.77 29.72 17.55
CA GLU A 746 -17.51 29.26 18.91
C GLU A 746 -18.28 30.14 19.91
N SER A 747 -19.18 29.53 20.68
CA SER A 747 -20.06 30.23 21.63
C SER A 747 -20.85 31.41 21.00
N GLY A 748 -21.29 31.28 19.74
CA GLY A 748 -22.00 32.34 19.01
C GLY A 748 -21.11 33.48 18.51
N LYS A 749 -19.79 33.31 18.48
CA LYS A 749 -18.83 34.28 17.95
C LYS A 749 -18.15 33.74 16.70
N LEU A 750 -17.94 34.64 15.74
CA LEU A 750 -17.14 34.44 14.54
C LEU A 750 -15.66 34.27 14.92
N VAL A 751 -15.10 33.09 14.68
CA VAL A 751 -13.68 32.75 14.89
C VAL A 751 -13.05 32.40 13.55
N LEU A 752 -11.83 32.91 13.30
CA LEU A 752 -10.99 32.48 12.18
C LEU A 752 -9.83 31.64 12.70
N VAL A 753 -9.72 30.41 12.18
CA VAL A 753 -8.63 29.49 12.49
C VAL A 753 -7.68 29.41 11.31
N TYR A 754 -6.46 29.90 11.51
CA TYR A 754 -5.41 29.97 10.50
C TYR A 754 -4.54 28.72 10.54
N PHE A 755 -4.10 28.29 9.37
CA PHE A 755 -3.19 27.16 9.22
C PHE A 755 -2.27 27.41 8.04
N CYS A 756 -1.11 26.76 8.06
CA CYS A 756 -0.12 26.91 7.01
C CYS A 756 -0.22 25.80 5.96
N LEU A 757 0.19 26.12 4.74
CA LEU A 757 0.43 25.12 3.71
C LEU A 757 1.60 24.21 4.14
N HIS A 758 1.64 23.00 3.57
CA HIS A 758 2.73 22.05 3.82
C HIS A 758 4.11 22.70 3.65
N GLY A 759 5.04 22.43 4.58
CA GLY A 759 6.39 23.00 4.59
C GLY A 759 6.47 24.41 5.20
N TYR A 760 5.38 24.90 5.79
CA TYR A 760 5.35 26.16 6.52
C TYR A 760 4.79 25.96 7.93
N LYS A 761 5.28 26.75 8.88
CA LYS A 761 4.85 26.76 10.29
C LYS A 761 4.27 28.13 10.66
N LEU A 762 3.17 28.10 11.40
CA LEU A 762 2.45 29.28 11.84
C LEU A 762 3.25 30.05 12.90
N GLN A 763 3.31 31.38 12.77
CA GLN A 763 3.81 32.29 13.80
C GLN A 763 2.77 33.38 14.07
N GLY A 764 2.26 33.41 15.30
CA GLY A 764 1.13 34.24 15.74
C GLY A 764 0.13 33.39 16.52
N GLN A 765 -1.05 33.94 16.79
CA GLN A 765 -2.17 33.14 17.33
C GLN A 765 -2.80 32.30 16.21
N GLU A 766 -3.10 31.04 16.49
CA GLU A 766 -3.74 30.14 15.53
C GLU A 766 -5.21 30.49 15.27
N GLN A 767 -5.86 31.11 16.26
CA GLN A 767 -7.27 31.44 16.24
C GLN A 767 -7.42 32.91 16.64
N ILE A 768 -8.23 33.67 15.89
CA ILE A 768 -8.57 35.07 16.18
C ILE A 768 -10.09 35.21 16.24
N THR A 769 -10.59 35.98 17.19
CA THR A 769 -12.04 36.15 17.42
C THR A 769 -12.51 37.52 16.93
N CYS A 770 -13.64 37.55 16.24
CA CYS A 770 -14.30 38.81 15.91
C CYS A 770 -14.95 39.41 17.16
N THR A 771 -14.67 40.69 17.41
CA THR A 771 -15.22 41.47 18.51
C THR A 771 -15.96 42.70 17.99
N GLN A 772 -16.65 43.43 18.89
CA GLN A 772 -17.31 44.71 18.55
C GLN A 772 -16.34 45.79 18.02
N ASN A 773 -15.03 45.58 18.13
CA ASN A 773 -13.96 46.48 17.68
C ASN A 773 -13.17 45.93 16.47
N GLY A 774 -13.61 44.82 15.86
CA GLY A 774 -12.85 44.07 14.84
C GLY A 774 -12.19 42.82 15.43
N TRP A 775 -11.22 42.25 14.72
CA TRP A 775 -10.45 41.10 15.19
C TRP A 775 -9.67 41.42 16.47
N ASP A 776 -9.63 40.47 17.42
CA ASP A 776 -8.92 40.60 18.70
C ASP A 776 -7.39 40.65 18.58
N SER A 777 -6.84 40.24 17.43
CA SER A 777 -5.42 40.06 17.18
C SER A 777 -5.08 40.16 15.68
N GLU A 778 -3.80 40.39 15.36
CA GLU A 778 -3.33 40.42 13.97
C GLU A 778 -3.26 39.00 13.37
N PRO A 779 -3.60 38.80 12.09
CA PRO A 779 -3.47 37.51 11.42
C PRO A 779 -2.03 36.93 11.49
N PRO A 780 -1.88 35.64 11.80
CA PRO A 780 -0.57 34.99 11.88
C PRO A 780 0.10 34.84 10.51
N VAL A 781 1.43 34.69 10.53
CA VAL A 781 2.26 34.54 9.33
C VAL A 781 2.83 33.13 9.22
N CYS A 782 2.73 32.53 8.04
CA CYS A 782 3.33 31.23 7.73
C CYS A 782 4.78 31.37 7.27
N LYS A 783 5.72 30.89 8.09
CA LYS A 783 7.16 30.90 7.76
C LYS A 783 7.62 29.53 7.30
N ASP A 784 8.56 29.55 6.36
CA ASP A 784 9.24 28.38 5.82
C ASP A 784 9.78 27.48 6.94
N VAL A 785 9.48 26.19 6.87
CA VAL A 785 10.14 25.18 7.71
C VAL A 785 11.47 24.85 7.05
N ASN A 786 12.55 24.83 7.84
CA ASN A 786 13.83 24.33 7.36
C ASN A 786 13.95 22.84 7.73
N GLU A 787 13.39 21.93 6.93
CA GLU A 787 13.43 20.51 7.25
C GLU A 787 14.87 19.98 7.30
N CYS A 788 15.80 20.59 6.54
CA CYS A 788 17.22 20.25 6.59
C CYS A 788 17.94 20.66 7.89
N ALA A 789 17.30 21.42 8.78
CA ALA A 789 17.86 21.79 10.08
C ALA A 789 17.60 20.74 11.18
N ASP A 790 16.73 19.75 10.94
CA ASP A 790 16.52 18.64 11.89
C ASP A 790 17.68 17.63 11.78
N LEU A 791 18.58 17.68 12.76
CA LEU A 791 19.71 16.75 12.91
C LEU A 791 19.32 15.47 13.65
N THR A 792 18.13 15.38 14.23
CA THR A 792 17.64 14.20 14.95
C THR A 792 16.91 13.22 14.02
N HIS A 793 16.16 13.75 13.07
CA HIS A 793 15.46 13.00 12.03
C HIS A 793 15.73 13.62 10.66
N PRO A 794 16.98 13.52 10.15
CA PRO A 794 17.34 14.15 8.88
C PRO A 794 16.43 13.64 7.75
N PRO A 795 15.82 14.54 6.96
CA PRO A 795 14.73 14.18 6.04
C PRO A 795 15.23 13.51 4.74
N CYS A 796 16.54 13.32 4.62
CA CYS A 796 17.23 12.68 3.52
C CYS A 796 18.10 11.53 4.03
N HIS A 797 18.34 10.51 3.18
CA HIS A 797 19.23 9.40 3.48
C HIS A 797 20.68 9.88 3.79
N PRO A 798 21.48 9.19 4.64
CA PRO A 798 22.83 9.65 5.01
C PRO A 798 23.80 9.90 3.83
N SER A 799 23.63 9.19 2.72
CA SER A 799 24.38 9.41 1.46
C SER A 799 23.86 10.57 0.59
N ALA A 800 22.95 11.39 1.14
CA ALA A 800 22.32 12.53 0.48
C ALA A 800 22.61 13.83 1.25
N LYS A 801 22.89 14.90 0.53
CA LYS A 801 22.92 16.25 1.09
C LYS A 801 21.53 16.88 1.00
N CYS A 802 20.92 17.17 2.14
CA CYS A 802 19.69 17.94 2.21
C CYS A 802 19.95 19.41 1.79
N LYS A 803 19.03 19.98 1.01
CA LYS A 803 19.00 21.39 0.62
C LYS A 803 17.58 21.94 0.83
N ASN A 804 17.42 22.93 1.69
CA ASN A 804 16.11 23.54 1.92
C ASN A 804 15.65 24.32 0.67
N THR A 805 14.35 24.30 0.43
CA THR A 805 13.65 25.12 -0.57
C THR A 805 12.42 25.74 0.08
N LYS A 806 11.73 26.68 -0.59
CA LYS A 806 10.60 27.36 0.03
C LYS A 806 9.37 26.42 0.07
N GLY A 807 8.98 25.95 1.26
CA GLY A 807 7.89 25.01 1.50
C GLY A 807 8.24 23.53 1.31
N SER A 808 9.53 23.19 1.21
CA SER A 808 10.00 21.81 1.01
C SER A 808 11.53 21.72 1.19
N PHE A 809 12.08 20.53 1.02
CA PHE A 809 13.52 20.30 0.84
C PHE A 809 13.78 19.49 -0.45
N GLN A 810 15.05 19.37 -0.80
CA GLN A 810 15.56 18.50 -1.87
C GLN A 810 16.74 17.69 -1.34
N CYS A 811 16.75 16.38 -1.62
CA CYS A 811 17.87 15.50 -1.29
C CYS A 811 18.79 15.34 -2.52
N VAL A 812 20.08 15.61 -2.37
CA VAL A 812 21.06 15.53 -3.46
C VAL A 812 22.10 14.46 -3.13
N CYS A 813 22.03 13.33 -3.83
CA CYS A 813 22.95 12.21 -3.61
C CYS A 813 24.41 12.56 -3.92
N THR A 814 25.33 12.05 -3.10
CA THR A 814 26.77 12.09 -3.40
C THR A 814 27.12 11.02 -4.43
N ASP A 815 28.02 11.33 -5.37
CA ASP A 815 28.58 10.37 -6.34
C ASP A 815 29.21 9.16 -5.61
N PRO A 816 28.97 7.90 -6.05
CA PRO A 816 28.31 7.45 -7.28
C PRO A 816 26.79 7.20 -7.14
N TYR A 817 26.14 7.62 -6.05
CA TYR A 817 24.72 7.34 -5.82
C TYR A 817 23.80 8.29 -6.62
N VAL A 818 22.63 7.80 -7.01
CA VAL A 818 21.55 8.54 -7.68
C VAL A 818 20.30 8.56 -6.82
N LEU A 819 19.48 9.60 -6.98
CA LEU A 819 18.26 9.76 -6.20
C LEU A 819 17.21 8.71 -6.59
N GLY A 820 16.61 8.08 -5.59
CA GLY A 820 15.52 7.12 -5.75
C GLY A 820 14.19 7.79 -6.10
N GLU A 821 13.20 6.97 -6.43
CA GLU A 821 11.85 7.42 -6.80
C GLU A 821 11.07 8.04 -5.62
N ASP A 822 11.57 7.90 -4.39
CA ASP A 822 11.04 8.54 -3.17
C ASP A 822 11.57 9.98 -2.96
N GLU A 823 12.45 10.47 -3.85
CA GLU A 823 13.16 11.75 -3.80
C GLU A 823 14.00 11.98 -2.52
N LYS A 824 14.26 10.94 -1.72
CA LYS A 824 14.94 11.02 -0.42
C LYS A 824 16.09 10.03 -0.25
N THR A 825 15.96 8.85 -0.84
CA THR A 825 16.93 7.75 -0.73
C THR A 825 17.94 7.79 -1.87
N CYS A 826 19.18 7.41 -1.57
CA CYS A 826 20.26 7.36 -2.56
C CYS A 826 20.59 5.91 -2.91
N ILE A 827 20.31 5.54 -4.16
CA ILE A 827 20.54 4.20 -4.71
C ILE A 827 21.90 4.21 -5.41
N ASP A 828 22.72 3.18 -5.21
CA ASP A 828 23.98 3.04 -5.95
C ASP A 828 23.70 2.93 -7.45
N SER A 829 24.31 3.80 -8.27
CA SER A 829 24.14 3.77 -9.73
C SER A 829 24.97 2.69 -10.43
N GLY A 830 25.82 1.97 -9.71
CA GLY A 830 26.74 0.97 -10.26
C GLY A 830 27.86 1.57 -11.11
N ARG A 831 28.06 2.89 -11.04
CA ARG A 831 29.12 3.62 -11.75
C ARG A 831 30.33 3.78 -10.84
N LEU A 832 31.53 3.64 -11.40
CA LEU A 832 32.76 4.01 -10.69
C LEU A 832 32.72 5.52 -10.33
N PRO A 833 33.15 5.90 -9.12
CA PRO A 833 33.23 7.31 -8.72
C PRO A 833 34.00 8.15 -9.73
N ARG A 834 33.60 9.42 -9.93
CA ARG A 834 34.27 10.33 -10.87
C ARG A 834 35.77 10.49 -10.60
N ALA A 835 36.19 10.42 -9.33
CA ALA A 835 37.59 10.40 -8.93
C ALA A 835 38.38 9.18 -9.46
N SER A 836 37.73 8.02 -9.56
CA SER A 836 38.32 6.81 -10.13
C SER A 836 38.54 6.95 -11.64
N TRP A 837 37.61 7.58 -12.36
CA TRP A 837 37.80 7.90 -13.79
C TRP A 837 39.00 8.84 -14.03
N VAL A 838 39.17 9.86 -13.20
CA VAL A 838 40.34 10.76 -13.26
C VAL A 838 41.64 9.99 -12.98
N SER A 839 41.62 9.08 -11.99
CA SER A 839 42.78 8.23 -11.65
C SER A 839 43.11 7.23 -12.76
N ILE A 840 42.10 6.64 -13.42
CA ILE A 840 42.27 5.74 -14.58
C ILE A 840 42.79 6.52 -15.78
N ALA A 841 42.30 7.73 -16.05
CA ALA A 841 42.78 8.58 -17.13
C ALA A 841 44.23 9.04 -16.90
N LEU A 842 44.58 9.44 -15.67
CA LEU A 842 45.97 9.74 -15.28
C LEU A 842 46.87 8.51 -15.38
N GLY A 843 46.39 7.34 -14.96
CA GLY A 843 47.10 6.07 -15.10
C GLY A 843 47.34 5.69 -16.57
N ALA A 844 46.33 5.84 -17.43
CA ALA A 844 46.45 5.61 -18.87
C ALA A 844 47.39 6.61 -19.54
N LEU A 845 47.39 7.89 -19.13
CA LEU A 845 48.36 8.89 -19.59
C LEU A 845 49.79 8.59 -19.10
N LEU A 846 49.96 8.11 -17.87
CA LEU A 846 51.26 7.67 -17.35
C LEU A 846 51.78 6.43 -18.08
N ILE A 847 50.94 5.43 -18.28
CA ILE A 847 51.29 4.20 -19.02
C ILE A 847 51.57 4.52 -20.49
N GLY A 848 50.74 5.34 -21.14
CA GLY A 848 50.96 5.80 -22.50
C GLY A 848 52.24 6.62 -22.64
N GLY A 849 52.49 7.55 -21.72
CA GLY A 849 53.71 8.35 -21.67
C GLY A 849 54.96 7.51 -21.43
N LEU A 850 54.91 6.54 -20.51
CA LEU A 850 55.98 5.57 -20.27
C LEU A 850 56.21 4.67 -21.48
N ALA A 851 55.15 4.18 -22.12
CA ALA A 851 55.21 3.37 -23.33
C ALA A 851 55.84 4.15 -24.49
N SER A 852 55.44 5.40 -24.72
CA SER A 852 56.07 6.30 -25.70
C SER A 852 57.52 6.59 -25.35
N LEU A 853 57.88 6.79 -24.08
CA LEU A 853 59.27 6.97 -23.66
C LEU A 853 60.11 5.71 -23.92
N THR A 854 59.63 4.53 -23.54
CA THR A 854 60.33 3.26 -23.81
C THR A 854 60.43 2.97 -25.30
N TRP A 855 59.38 3.25 -26.09
CA TRP A 855 59.41 3.13 -27.55
C TRP A 855 60.44 4.09 -28.15
N THR A 856 60.46 5.36 -27.72
CA THR A 856 61.43 6.35 -28.20
C THR A 856 62.87 5.96 -27.82
N VAL A 857 63.08 5.39 -26.63
CA VAL A 857 64.40 4.88 -26.21
C VAL A 857 64.82 3.66 -27.02
N ILE A 858 63.92 2.69 -27.23
CA ILE A 858 64.18 1.50 -28.06
C ILE A 858 64.51 1.93 -29.49
N CYS A 859 63.69 2.77 -30.12
CA CYS A 859 63.96 3.31 -31.45
C CYS A 859 65.29 4.06 -31.52
N ARG A 860 65.60 4.96 -30.56
CA ARG A 860 66.89 5.66 -30.50
C ARG A 860 68.08 4.70 -30.35
N TRP A 861 67.94 3.64 -29.58
CA TRP A 861 69.01 2.66 -29.39
C TRP A 861 69.25 1.84 -30.66
N THR A 862 68.17 1.44 -31.36
CA THR A 862 68.28 0.75 -32.66
C THR A 862 68.77 1.64 -33.81
N TYR A 863 68.55 2.96 -33.74
CA TYR A 863 68.99 3.90 -34.79
C TYR A 863 70.44 4.37 -34.61
N SER A 864 71.02 4.22 -33.42
CA SER A 864 72.36 4.72 -33.10
C SER A 864 73.53 3.89 -33.70
N ASP A 865 73.24 2.80 -34.41
CA ASP A 865 74.25 1.86 -34.95
C ASP A 865 74.27 1.78 -36.50
N ARG A 866 73.69 2.78 -37.20
CA ARG A 866 73.75 2.87 -38.67
C ARG A 866 74.24 4.23 -39.20
N LYS A 867 75.56 4.30 -39.36
CA LYS A 867 76.34 5.03 -40.39
C LYS A 867 75.90 6.44 -40.85
N SER A 868 76.78 7.39 -40.56
CA SER A 868 77.52 8.18 -41.56
C SER A 868 76.76 8.86 -42.73
N THR A 869 76.59 10.18 -42.57
CA THR A 869 76.94 11.22 -43.56
C THR A 869 76.16 11.30 -44.89
N LEU A 870 75.28 12.30 -45.03
CA LEU A 870 75.49 13.45 -45.95
C LEU A 870 74.44 14.58 -45.75
N LEU A 871 74.79 15.78 -46.23
CA LEU A 871 74.11 17.08 -46.06
C LEU A 871 73.59 17.63 -47.40
N ILE A 872 72.70 18.64 -47.33
CA ILE A 872 72.51 19.85 -48.20
C ILE A 872 71.06 20.37 -47.95
N THR A 873 70.76 21.47 -47.21
CA THR A 873 70.80 22.93 -47.56
C THR A 873 70.07 23.29 -48.87
N GLU A 874 69.32 24.39 -49.10
CA GLU A 874 68.77 25.56 -48.36
C GLU A 874 67.64 26.17 -49.24
N GLY A 875 66.84 27.21 -48.91
CA GLY A 875 66.70 28.04 -47.69
C GLY A 875 65.94 29.37 -47.99
N ASN A 876 65.01 29.79 -47.11
CA ASN A 876 64.27 31.08 -47.06
C ASN A 876 63.27 31.42 -48.20
N ALA A 877 61.98 31.71 -47.94
CA ALA A 877 61.34 32.83 -47.21
C ALA A 877 61.40 34.18 -47.97
N ARG A 878 60.29 34.92 -48.20
CA ARG A 878 59.55 35.69 -47.17
C ARG A 878 58.26 36.38 -47.72
N VAL A 879 57.28 36.64 -46.83
CA VAL A 879 56.47 37.90 -46.67
C VAL A 879 55.46 38.31 -47.78
N THR A 880 54.25 38.86 -47.55
CA THR A 880 53.23 38.89 -46.46
C THR A 880 51.90 39.43 -47.06
N THR A 881 50.82 39.47 -46.24
CA THR A 881 49.59 40.30 -46.31
C THR A 881 48.36 39.82 -47.11
N GLN A 882 47.25 39.76 -46.37
CA GLN A 882 45.82 39.60 -46.72
C GLN A 882 45.22 40.92 -47.30
N PRO A 883 43.88 41.11 -47.52
CA PRO A 883 42.71 40.21 -47.38
C PRO A 883 41.71 40.20 -48.58
N GLY A 884 40.67 39.35 -48.56
CA GLY A 884 39.48 39.57 -49.42
C GLY A 884 38.49 38.40 -49.68
N LEU A 885 37.45 38.29 -48.83
CA LEU A 885 36.01 38.14 -49.16
C LEU A 885 35.50 37.35 -50.41
N LYS A 886 34.46 36.52 -50.14
CA LYS A 886 33.26 36.09 -50.93
C LYS A 886 33.15 34.64 -51.43
N ASN A 887 32.12 33.97 -50.89
CA ASN A 887 31.05 33.18 -51.53
C ASN A 887 31.23 32.71 -52.99
N SER A 888 30.92 31.44 -53.27
CA SER A 888 29.58 31.06 -53.78
C SER A 888 29.33 29.55 -53.91
N GLN A 889 28.05 29.18 -53.74
CA GLN A 889 27.23 28.12 -54.40
C GLN A 889 27.78 26.68 -54.53
N GLU A 890 27.12 25.61 -54.09
CA GLU A 890 25.72 25.13 -54.23
C GLU A 890 25.46 24.29 -55.51
N ARG A 891 24.87 23.09 -55.32
CA ARG A 891 24.37 22.09 -56.30
C ARG A 891 25.45 21.28 -57.07
N GLY A 892 25.26 19.98 -57.33
CA GLY A 892 24.19 19.07 -56.90
C GLY A 892 23.85 17.99 -57.93
N ILE A 893 22.98 17.05 -57.52
CA ILE A 893 22.18 16.15 -58.36
C ILE A 893 22.93 14.92 -58.95
N SER A 894 22.60 13.76 -58.41
CA SER A 894 22.81 12.41 -58.99
C SER A 894 21.75 12.12 -60.07
N PRO A 895 21.88 11.07 -60.90
CA PRO A 895 20.97 9.94 -60.60
C PRO A 895 21.46 8.51 -60.97
N HIS A 896 20.73 7.56 -60.35
CA HIS A 896 20.35 6.21 -60.81
C HIS A 896 21.20 4.96 -60.53
N LYS A 897 20.55 4.05 -59.77
CA LYS A 897 20.42 2.58 -59.93
C LYS A 897 21.72 1.74 -59.94
N ALA A 898 21.85 0.63 -59.24
CA ALA A 898 20.85 -0.38 -58.90
C ALA A 898 21.22 -1.19 -57.63
N THR A 899 20.34 -2.13 -57.27
CA THR A 899 20.32 -2.98 -56.07
C THR A 899 21.17 -4.24 -56.15
N ALA A 900 21.83 -4.62 -55.05
CA ALA A 900 21.89 -6.00 -54.56
C ALA A 900 22.39 -6.06 -53.10
N GLU A 901 21.68 -6.87 -52.32
CA GLU A 901 22.07 -7.61 -51.12
C GLU A 901 23.45 -8.30 -51.30
N ASP A 902 24.23 -8.60 -50.26
CA ASP A 902 23.89 -9.58 -49.22
C ASP A 902 24.82 -9.49 -47.96
N THR A 903 24.50 -10.30 -46.96
CA THR A 903 25.11 -10.59 -45.66
C THR A 903 26.65 -10.58 -45.50
N GLY A 904 27.10 -10.42 -44.25
CA GLY A 904 28.09 -11.38 -43.71
C GLY A 904 29.20 -10.90 -42.77
N GLN A 905 29.09 -11.34 -41.50
CA GLN A 905 30.16 -11.85 -40.63
C GLN A 905 31.26 -10.95 -40.02
N GLU A 906 31.63 -11.34 -38.80
CA GLU A 906 32.73 -10.83 -37.97
C GLU A 906 34.12 -11.21 -38.52
N PRO A 907 35.18 -10.46 -38.16
CA PRO A 907 36.54 -10.97 -38.19
C PRO A 907 37.15 -11.11 -36.78
N ALA A 908 37.59 -12.32 -36.44
CA ALA A 908 38.50 -12.56 -35.32
C ALA A 908 39.97 -12.33 -35.74
N TYR A 909 40.76 -11.78 -34.83
CA TYR A 909 42.23 -11.87 -34.70
C TYR A 909 43.10 -12.05 -35.96
N GLY A 910 43.81 -10.97 -36.32
CA GLY A 910 44.97 -10.99 -37.23
C GLY A 910 46.12 -10.13 -36.68
N SER A 911 46.99 -10.71 -35.85
CA SER A 911 48.13 -9.99 -35.27
C SER A 911 49.25 -9.75 -36.30
N ARG A 912 49.53 -8.49 -36.63
CA ARG A 912 50.77 -8.06 -37.29
C ARG A 912 51.46 -6.98 -36.46
N VAL A 913 52.55 -7.36 -35.80
CA VAL A 913 53.46 -6.42 -35.12
C VAL A 913 54.42 -5.85 -36.17
N LEU A 914 54.28 -4.57 -36.49
CA LEU A 914 55.29 -3.82 -37.24
C LEU A 914 56.32 -3.26 -36.24
N LEU A 915 57.58 -3.65 -36.43
CA LEU A 915 58.72 -3.15 -35.67
C LEU A 915 59.38 -2.00 -36.45
N CYS A 916 59.28 -0.79 -35.91
CA CYS A 916 60.10 0.38 -36.24
C CYS A 916 60.39 0.66 -37.73
N GLU A 917 59.51 1.45 -38.36
CA GLU A 917 59.89 2.36 -39.46
C GLU A 917 59.99 3.80 -38.93
#